data_AF-A0AA36HED6-F1
#
_entry.id   AF-A0AA36HED6-F1
#
_cell.length_a   1.000
_cell.length_b   1.000
_cell.length_c   1.000
_cell.angle_alpha   90.00
_cell.angle_beta   90.00
_cell.angle_gamma   90.00
#
_symmetry.space_group_name_H-M   'P 1'
#
loop_
_entity.id
_entity.type
_entity.pdbx_description
1 polymer ?
#
loop_
_entity_poly.entity_id
_entity_poly.type
_entity_poly.pdbx_seq_one_letter_code
_entity_poly.pdbx_strand_id
1 'polypeptide(L)'
;MKWVYGCISVLAICLLYFRPYFQRNPANDFVKWTLKKSNYTLETHRFENCTWSTCLRFQHCMLNYTSLSVYIQPLLAIVDENDNVITPVPSQEFLTIRSSLKSYAVSDPQQACMFFPGVDFLNLYRFPSIEVAHAVAAMLSDRFYNVLIFTLIGQWRHAFRQIVASSVTSRHTYRHRLDISLPSFPGFLAPRKKSAVVRYDLLVLAMNASASYKEDCLKEFDGFESATVLTDCLDSPWFTCDTAGIQIDWLEALQGSKFVLIHQEMPLFKTALFKAMEFSVIPVIFMPKYVLPFSDYIDWNVFSLQPSSLSQVRDVIKAIDDVRAQTMRNQLRAVFSDFSSLKRIVAMTWRVLEARMLPLKARKYEYWNKLTDRMFTLPHFEPATKVMLLAHCDMQSAKYIVELIRHLESAELLSTATIIWRDEESSPSKEMWENSLPVEIITGAKKLRDLIPLVKRSRIDAVLIVPVALCHLDVGIIRKALNIWRVVPNRSITLPCKSSDFSANLLHKMLFTSILSGSHKDADLDTPFDFLNEASGSILLVTRDQLDASTSAQTRSTKTECVILHSLKMRASQSTLNAVGVIYFVLIAIFFYQSNGFVKFYNAMYPVWKVIPIVFLGLFAAIDGGGLPPGKRAALTLGLIFGGIGDVLIGSSKEGLPPGGVAFAVGHLFYMSFFISRPLKIYWPLLYFVAAWAAVLGTVVYFLRDPFDVFIGSIYSLILKTCVVTTASHYINRDAGDKDEGLYLRFLGYMLFYVSDSVLIWDDTAFKVPLAELIILSTYYAAQYLILCGNIHTGLYVKSKET
;
A
#
# COMPACT_ATOMS: atom_id res chain seq x y z
N MET A 1 38.37 -5.50 34.91
CA MET A 1 38.97 -6.33 33.83
C MET A 1 38.11 -7.53 33.41
N LYS A 2 37.59 -8.37 34.31
CA LYS A 2 36.78 -9.56 33.92
C LYS A 2 35.51 -9.25 33.10
N TRP A 3 34.90 -8.07 33.26
CA TRP A 3 33.72 -7.64 32.49
C TRP A 3 34.06 -7.21 31.06
N VAL A 4 35.24 -6.63 30.82
CA VAL A 4 35.73 -6.27 29.48
C VAL A 4 36.05 -7.54 28.68
N TYR A 5 36.63 -8.55 29.31
CA TYR A 5 36.76 -9.87 28.70
C TYR A 5 35.40 -10.52 28.45
N GLY A 6 34.40 -10.32 29.32
CA GLY A 6 33.02 -10.76 29.08
C GLY A 6 32.40 -10.10 27.85
N CYS A 7 32.51 -8.77 27.72
CA CYS A 7 32.03 -8.05 26.55
C CYS A 7 32.80 -8.42 25.28
N ILE A 8 34.14 -8.55 25.33
CA ILE A 8 34.95 -8.98 24.18
C ILE A 8 34.66 -10.44 23.81
N SER A 9 34.42 -11.31 24.79
CA SER A 9 34.04 -12.71 24.54
C SER A 9 32.65 -12.79 23.93
N VAL A 10 31.68 -12.01 24.42
CA VAL A 10 30.33 -11.91 23.83
C VAL A 10 30.40 -11.26 22.45
N LEU A 11 31.24 -10.26 22.23
CA LEU A 11 31.43 -9.62 20.93
C LEU A 11 32.17 -10.53 19.95
N ALA A 12 33.12 -11.35 20.40
CA ALA A 12 33.78 -12.38 19.61
C ALA A 12 32.85 -13.57 19.32
N ILE A 13 32.02 -13.98 20.28
CA ILE A 13 30.98 -15.00 20.10
C ILE A 13 29.89 -14.46 19.16
N CYS A 14 29.48 -13.21 19.27
CA CYS A 14 28.59 -12.54 18.31
C CYS A 14 29.26 -12.43 16.93
N LEU A 15 30.53 -12.01 16.83
CA LEU A 15 31.24 -11.94 15.55
C LEU A 15 31.46 -13.32 14.91
N LEU A 16 31.63 -14.38 15.70
CA LEU A 16 31.72 -15.76 15.23
C LEU A 16 30.34 -16.34 14.87
N TYR A 17 29.29 -16.01 15.63
CA TYR A 17 27.90 -16.39 15.36
C TYR A 17 27.33 -15.66 14.15
N PHE A 18 27.72 -14.39 13.94
CA PHE A 18 27.36 -13.57 12.78
C PHE A 18 28.41 -13.62 11.65
N ARG A 19 29.51 -14.38 11.79
CA ARG A 19 30.51 -14.61 10.72
C ARG A 19 29.91 -15.07 9.39
N PRO A 20 28.92 -15.99 9.34
CA PRO A 20 28.23 -16.32 8.09
C PRO A 20 27.33 -15.20 7.55
N TYR A 21 27.01 -14.18 8.36
CA TYR A 21 26.25 -12.98 7.96
C TYR A 21 27.18 -11.86 7.44
N PHE A 22 28.39 -11.74 7.99
CA PHE A 22 29.41 -10.75 7.57
C PHE A 22 30.12 -11.09 6.24
N GLN A 23 30.02 -12.33 5.75
CA GLN A 23 30.52 -12.71 4.42
C GLN A 23 29.50 -12.46 3.28
N ARG A 24 28.31 -11.90 3.57
CA ARG A 24 27.39 -11.44 2.53
C ARG A 24 27.89 -10.13 1.92
N ASN A 25 28.61 -10.24 0.82
CA ASN A 25 28.80 -9.15 -0.13
C ASN A 25 27.42 -8.68 -0.64
N PRO A 26 27.02 -7.41 -0.46
CA PRO A 26 25.76 -6.89 -1.01
C PRO A 26 25.73 -6.85 -2.54
N ALA A 27 26.85 -7.15 -3.21
CA ALA A 27 26.93 -7.36 -4.65
C ALA A 27 26.54 -8.79 -5.11
N ASN A 28 26.31 -9.74 -4.19
CA ASN A 28 26.03 -11.16 -4.50
C ASN A 28 24.75 -11.73 -3.84
N ASP A 29 23.86 -10.89 -3.29
CA ASP A 29 22.59 -11.35 -2.69
C ASP A 29 21.52 -11.70 -3.75
N PHE A 30 21.91 -12.39 -4.81
CA PHE A 30 20.96 -13.12 -5.64
C PHE A 30 20.84 -14.55 -5.09
N VAL A 31 19.65 -14.93 -4.65
CA VAL A 31 19.37 -16.36 -4.42
C VAL A 31 19.44 -17.04 -5.79
N LYS A 32 20.38 -17.98 -5.98
CA LYS A 32 20.63 -18.62 -7.28
C LYS A 32 19.73 -19.85 -7.44
N TRP A 33 18.81 -19.80 -8.40
CA TRP A 33 17.97 -20.95 -8.77
C TRP A 33 18.34 -21.42 -10.18
N THR A 34 18.35 -22.73 -10.41
CA THR A 34 18.61 -23.34 -11.73
C THR A 34 17.31 -23.72 -12.41
N LEU A 35 17.12 -23.28 -13.66
CA LEU A 35 16.00 -23.67 -14.52
C LEU A 35 16.48 -24.68 -15.57
N LYS A 36 15.90 -25.90 -15.55
CA LYS A 36 16.19 -26.94 -16.55
C LYS A 36 15.43 -26.68 -17.85
N LYS A 37 16.02 -27.02 -19.00
CA LYS A 37 15.38 -26.80 -20.31
C LYS A 37 14.09 -27.62 -20.50
N SER A 38 13.98 -28.77 -19.83
CA SER A 38 12.76 -29.59 -19.81
C SER A 38 11.53 -28.86 -19.25
N ASN A 39 11.72 -27.79 -18.49
CA ASN A 39 10.63 -27.03 -17.86
C ASN A 39 10.10 -25.90 -18.76
N TYR A 40 10.62 -25.74 -19.99
CA TYR A 40 10.09 -24.77 -20.94
C TYR A 40 8.77 -25.20 -21.58
N THR A 41 8.40 -26.48 -21.48
CA THR A 41 7.11 -26.99 -21.97
C THR A 41 6.02 -26.75 -20.94
N LEU A 42 5.21 -25.71 -21.16
CA LEU A 42 4.05 -25.39 -20.33
C LEU A 42 2.75 -25.93 -20.93
N GLU A 43 1.88 -26.50 -20.11
CA GLU A 43 0.48 -26.75 -20.47
C GLU A 43 -0.25 -25.42 -20.62
N THR A 44 -0.68 -25.11 -21.85
CA THR A 44 -1.08 -23.75 -22.26
C THR A 44 -2.48 -23.32 -21.83
N HIS A 45 -3.40 -24.26 -21.56
CA HIS A 45 -4.83 -23.98 -21.35
C HIS A 45 -5.35 -24.18 -19.92
N ARG A 46 -4.50 -24.64 -18.99
CA ARG A 46 -4.96 -25.12 -17.68
C ARG A 46 -5.64 -24.05 -16.81
N PHE A 47 -5.28 -22.78 -16.99
CA PHE A 47 -5.70 -21.68 -16.12
C PHE A 47 -6.47 -20.56 -16.82
N GLU A 48 -6.91 -20.75 -18.06
CA GLU A 48 -7.64 -19.72 -18.82
C GLU A 48 -8.99 -19.38 -18.18
N ASN A 49 -9.70 -20.38 -17.65
CA ASN A 49 -11.04 -20.20 -17.05
C ASN A 49 -11.00 -20.12 -15.51
N CYS A 50 -9.82 -19.95 -14.91
CA CYS A 50 -9.74 -19.93 -13.45
C CYS A 50 -10.16 -18.57 -12.87
N THR A 51 -10.75 -18.62 -11.69
CA THR A 51 -11.22 -17.47 -10.92
C THR A 51 -10.36 -17.30 -9.67
N TRP A 52 -10.58 -16.21 -8.94
CA TRP A 52 -9.88 -15.97 -7.68
C TRP A 52 -10.05 -17.13 -6.67
N SER A 53 -11.21 -17.80 -6.64
CA SER A 53 -11.47 -18.92 -5.71
C SER A 53 -10.83 -20.24 -6.14
N THR A 54 -10.56 -20.43 -7.44
CA THR A 54 -9.99 -21.69 -7.96
C THR A 54 -8.47 -21.61 -8.18
N CYS A 55 -7.96 -20.45 -8.59
CA CYS A 55 -6.53 -20.25 -8.84
C CYS A 55 -5.75 -19.88 -7.56
N LEU A 56 -6.37 -19.20 -6.59
CA LEU A 56 -5.70 -18.67 -5.41
C LEU A 56 -6.11 -19.40 -4.13
N ARG A 57 -5.20 -19.45 -3.15
CA ARG A 57 -5.47 -19.97 -1.80
C ARG A 57 -5.93 -18.83 -0.91
N PHE A 58 -7.24 -18.60 -0.89
CA PHE A 58 -7.84 -17.51 -0.11
C PHE A 58 -7.80 -17.72 1.40
N GLN A 59 -7.77 -18.96 1.88
CA GLN A 59 -7.81 -19.28 3.33
C GLN A 59 -6.69 -18.60 4.12
N HIS A 60 -5.50 -18.47 3.52
CA HIS A 60 -4.35 -17.80 4.14
C HIS A 60 -4.50 -16.26 4.20
N CYS A 61 -5.39 -15.70 3.39
CA CYS A 61 -5.64 -14.26 3.31
C CYS A 61 -6.66 -13.75 4.34
N MET A 62 -7.43 -14.65 4.97
CA MET A 62 -8.49 -14.29 5.92
C MET A 62 -8.02 -14.19 7.38
N LEU A 63 -6.74 -14.41 7.66
CA LEU A 63 -6.20 -14.33 9.03
C LEU A 63 -6.28 -12.92 9.61
N ASN A 64 -6.27 -11.88 8.76
CA ASN A 64 -6.47 -10.50 9.16
C ASN A 64 -7.47 -9.79 8.23
N TYR A 65 -8.68 -9.55 8.73
CA TYR A 65 -9.75 -8.89 7.97
C TYR A 65 -9.51 -7.40 7.70
N THR A 66 -8.47 -6.79 8.30
CA THR A 66 -8.23 -5.34 8.23
C THR A 66 -7.30 -4.89 7.11
N SER A 67 -6.46 -5.78 6.57
CA SER A 67 -5.57 -5.45 5.44
C SER A 67 -4.95 -6.71 4.84
N LEU A 68 -4.72 -6.70 3.53
CA LEU A 68 -3.92 -7.74 2.89
C LEU A 68 -2.45 -7.61 3.33
N SER A 69 -1.73 -8.73 3.37
CA SER A 69 -0.29 -8.80 3.62
C SER A 69 0.43 -9.35 2.39
N VAL A 70 1.66 -8.89 2.14
CA VAL A 70 2.51 -9.38 1.04
C VAL A 70 3.87 -9.81 1.56
N TYR A 71 4.38 -10.95 1.10
CA TYR A 71 5.79 -11.29 1.27
C TYR A 71 6.56 -10.79 0.05
N ILE A 72 7.56 -9.94 0.28
CA ILE A 72 8.43 -9.42 -0.78
C ILE A 72 9.69 -10.27 -0.80
N GLN A 73 9.82 -11.14 -1.81
CA GLN A 73 10.99 -11.98 -1.97
C GLN A 73 12.26 -11.14 -2.19
N PRO A 74 13.41 -11.51 -1.60
CA PRO A 74 14.72 -10.95 -1.96
C PRO A 74 14.98 -11.03 -3.47
N LEU A 75 15.92 -10.21 -3.98
CA LEU A 75 16.26 -10.23 -5.40
C LEU A 75 16.75 -11.63 -5.81
N LEU A 76 16.20 -12.14 -6.91
CA LEU A 76 16.42 -13.51 -7.36
C LEU A 76 17.13 -13.47 -8.72
N ALA A 77 18.28 -14.14 -8.84
CA ALA A 77 18.88 -14.42 -10.13
C ALA A 77 18.72 -15.90 -10.45
N ILE A 78 18.09 -16.18 -11.59
CA ILE A 78 17.93 -17.54 -12.06
C ILE A 78 19.01 -17.76 -13.13
N VAL A 79 19.64 -18.92 -13.08
CA VAL A 79 20.61 -19.36 -14.07
C VAL A 79 20.08 -20.54 -14.89
N ASP A 80 20.60 -20.68 -16.10
CA ASP A 80 20.40 -21.87 -16.92
C ASP A 80 21.32 -23.03 -16.46
N GLU A 81 21.24 -24.17 -17.16
CA GLU A 81 22.08 -25.35 -16.91
C GLU A 81 23.58 -25.10 -17.12
N ASN A 82 23.94 -24.03 -17.85
CA ASN A 82 25.31 -23.63 -18.14
C ASN A 82 25.78 -22.48 -17.24
N ASP A 83 25.06 -22.21 -16.14
CA ASP A 83 25.36 -21.16 -15.18
C ASP A 83 25.23 -19.71 -15.71
N ASN A 84 24.60 -19.50 -16.87
CA ASN A 84 24.31 -18.17 -17.40
C ASN A 84 23.07 -17.58 -16.74
N VAL A 85 23.13 -16.31 -16.35
CA VAL A 85 21.99 -15.59 -15.76
C VAL A 85 20.91 -15.33 -16.83
N ILE A 86 19.69 -15.82 -16.58
CA ILE A 86 18.54 -15.67 -17.50
C ILE A 86 17.52 -14.62 -17.04
N THR A 87 17.64 -14.13 -15.81
CA THR A 87 16.78 -13.07 -15.27
C THR A 87 17.36 -11.68 -15.53
N PRO A 88 16.52 -10.68 -15.84
CA PRO A 88 17.00 -9.32 -16.06
C PRO A 88 17.49 -8.66 -14.77
N VAL A 89 18.44 -7.73 -14.91
CA VAL A 89 18.89 -6.86 -13.82
C VAL A 89 17.70 -5.99 -13.33
N PRO A 90 17.48 -5.84 -12.02
CA PRO A 90 16.37 -5.02 -11.49
C PRO A 90 16.35 -3.57 -12.03
N SER A 91 15.23 -3.13 -12.60
CA SER A 91 15.00 -1.75 -13.03
C SER A 91 14.65 -0.81 -11.87
N GLN A 92 14.79 0.51 -12.09
CA GLN A 92 14.38 1.52 -11.09
C GLN A 92 12.87 1.50 -10.84
N GLU A 93 12.08 1.25 -11.89
CA GLU A 93 10.64 1.07 -11.82
C GLU A 93 10.29 -0.13 -10.93
N PHE A 94 10.97 -1.27 -11.12
CA PHE A 94 10.76 -2.46 -10.29
C PHE A 94 11.12 -2.24 -8.83
N LEU A 95 12.24 -1.55 -8.56
CA LEU A 95 12.62 -1.15 -7.20
C LEU A 95 11.60 -0.18 -6.58
N THR A 96 11.03 0.72 -7.39
CA THR A 96 9.97 1.64 -6.96
C THR A 96 8.70 0.87 -6.56
N ILE A 97 8.28 -0.11 -7.36
CA ILE A 97 7.13 -0.99 -7.03
C ILE A 97 7.40 -1.75 -5.72
N ARG A 98 8.59 -2.36 -5.59
CA ARG A 98 9.01 -3.06 -4.37
C ARG A 98 8.94 -2.15 -3.15
N SER A 99 9.49 -0.95 -3.25
CA SER A 99 9.47 0.04 -2.16
C SER A 99 8.04 0.47 -1.79
N SER A 100 7.14 0.54 -2.77
CA SER A 100 5.73 0.91 -2.56
C SER A 100 4.94 -0.20 -1.88
N LEU A 101 5.29 -1.47 -2.12
CA LEU A 101 4.66 -2.61 -1.46
C LEU A 101 5.18 -2.86 -0.03
N LYS A 102 6.32 -2.26 0.37
CA LYS A 102 6.91 -2.46 1.71
C LYS A 102 5.97 -2.09 2.86
N SER A 103 5.06 -1.13 2.68
CA SER A 103 4.08 -0.76 3.70
C SER A 103 3.10 -1.89 4.06
N TYR A 104 2.96 -2.89 3.19
CA TYR A 104 2.09 -4.04 3.37
C TYR A 104 2.89 -5.33 3.64
N ALA A 105 4.21 -5.21 3.78
CA ALA A 105 5.11 -6.36 3.77
C ALA A 105 5.17 -7.08 5.12
N VAL A 106 5.20 -8.41 5.08
CA VAL A 106 5.49 -9.27 6.23
C VAL A 106 6.80 -10.02 6.01
N SER A 107 7.51 -10.31 7.10
CA SER A 107 8.82 -10.98 7.05
C SER A 107 8.70 -12.49 6.81
N ASP A 108 7.61 -13.10 7.26
CA ASP A 108 7.36 -14.54 7.13
C ASP A 108 6.44 -14.82 5.91
N PRO A 109 6.88 -15.62 4.92
CA PRO A 109 6.05 -16.04 3.80
C PRO A 109 4.74 -16.73 4.21
N GLN A 110 4.72 -17.44 5.34
CA GLN A 110 3.52 -18.18 5.78
C GLN A 110 2.41 -17.24 6.30
N GLN A 111 2.78 -16.04 6.75
CA GLN A 111 1.86 -15.01 7.23
C GLN A 111 1.39 -14.07 6.10
N ALA A 112 1.96 -14.22 4.91
CA ALA A 112 1.60 -13.40 3.76
C ALA A 112 0.39 -13.99 3.02
N CYS A 113 -0.57 -13.12 2.70
CA CYS A 113 -1.62 -13.48 1.75
C CYS A 113 -1.06 -13.57 0.33
N MET A 114 -0.21 -12.61 -0.06
CA MET A 114 0.29 -12.45 -1.42
C MET A 114 1.80 -12.67 -1.48
N PHE A 115 2.29 -13.24 -2.57
CA PHE A 115 3.72 -13.41 -2.82
C PHE A 115 4.17 -12.47 -3.95
N PHE A 116 5.14 -11.61 -3.69
CA PHE A 116 5.73 -10.73 -4.70
C PHE A 116 7.16 -11.21 -5.04
N PRO A 117 7.42 -11.62 -6.30
CA PRO A 117 8.67 -12.27 -6.66
C PRO A 117 9.87 -11.32 -6.72
N GLY A 118 11.06 -11.89 -6.57
CA GLY A 118 12.36 -11.21 -6.63
C GLY A 118 12.86 -10.89 -8.04
N VAL A 119 12.04 -11.13 -9.07
CA VAL A 119 12.40 -11.05 -10.49
C VAL A 119 11.65 -9.90 -11.16
N ASP A 120 12.35 -9.12 -11.97
CA ASP A 120 11.77 -8.00 -12.71
C ASP A 120 11.05 -8.46 -13.99
N PHE A 121 9.72 -8.59 -13.90
CA PHE A 121 8.83 -8.92 -15.03
C PHE A 121 8.23 -7.70 -15.73
N LEU A 122 8.70 -6.48 -15.46
CA LEU A 122 8.09 -5.28 -16.02
C LEU A 122 8.25 -5.20 -17.54
N ASN A 123 9.36 -5.71 -18.07
CA ASN A 123 9.60 -5.79 -19.51
C ASN A 123 10.05 -7.20 -19.90
N LEU A 124 9.14 -7.98 -20.49
CA LEU A 124 9.39 -9.37 -20.87
C LEU A 124 10.48 -9.52 -21.94
N TYR A 125 10.74 -8.47 -22.74
CA TYR A 125 11.80 -8.50 -23.77
C TYR A 125 13.22 -8.37 -23.18
N ARG A 126 13.36 -8.16 -21.87
CA ARG A 126 14.67 -8.17 -21.19
C ARG A 126 15.12 -9.57 -20.78
N PHE A 127 14.24 -10.56 -20.89
CA PHE A 127 14.61 -11.97 -20.78
C PHE A 127 15.22 -12.45 -22.11
N PRO A 128 16.03 -13.52 -22.11
CA PRO A 128 16.58 -14.09 -23.35
C PRO A 128 15.51 -14.43 -24.39
N SER A 129 14.33 -14.88 -23.94
CA SER A 129 13.14 -15.01 -24.77
C SER A 129 11.85 -14.90 -23.93
N ILE A 130 10.71 -14.71 -24.59
CA ILE A 130 9.40 -14.66 -23.93
C ILE A 130 9.07 -16.02 -23.29
N GLU A 131 9.47 -17.12 -23.91
CA GLU A 131 9.30 -18.49 -23.41
C GLU A 131 10.08 -18.70 -22.11
N VAL A 132 11.28 -18.12 -21.99
CA VAL A 132 12.05 -18.14 -20.74
C VAL A 132 11.30 -17.37 -19.64
N ALA A 133 10.77 -16.19 -19.95
CA ALA A 133 9.97 -15.42 -18.98
C ALA A 133 8.74 -16.23 -18.51
N HIS A 134 8.06 -16.92 -19.42
CA HIS A 134 6.94 -17.81 -19.09
C HIS A 134 7.34 -18.96 -18.18
N ALA A 135 8.44 -19.65 -18.47
CA ALA A 135 8.91 -20.76 -17.65
C ALA A 135 9.36 -20.32 -16.25
N VAL A 136 10.01 -19.14 -16.15
CA VAL A 136 10.34 -18.55 -14.85
C VAL A 136 9.07 -18.24 -14.05
N ALA A 137 8.05 -17.67 -14.70
CA ALA A 137 6.78 -17.36 -14.05
C ALA A 137 6.04 -18.63 -13.60
N ALA A 138 6.07 -19.70 -14.42
CA ALA A 138 5.50 -21.00 -14.08
C ALA A 138 6.20 -21.63 -12.87
N MET A 139 7.54 -21.62 -12.86
CA MET A 139 8.33 -22.13 -11.73
C MET A 139 8.00 -21.40 -10.42
N LEU A 140 7.72 -20.09 -10.47
CA LEU A 140 7.27 -19.33 -9.30
C LEU A 140 5.87 -19.76 -8.85
N SER A 141 4.94 -19.97 -9.80
CA SER A 141 3.58 -20.45 -9.52
C SER A 141 3.53 -21.87 -8.93
N ASP A 142 4.50 -22.73 -9.25
CA ASP A 142 4.58 -24.08 -8.70
C ASP A 142 5.08 -24.09 -7.24
N ARG A 143 5.94 -23.12 -6.90
CA ARG A 143 6.56 -23.04 -5.57
C ARG A 143 5.77 -22.18 -4.59
N PHE A 144 5.04 -21.18 -5.08
CA PHE A 144 4.31 -20.23 -4.25
C PHE A 144 2.87 -20.07 -4.70
N TYR A 145 1.99 -19.87 -3.72
CA TYR A 145 0.59 -19.53 -3.98
C TYR A 145 0.42 -18.02 -3.98
N ASN A 146 -0.63 -17.54 -4.65
CA ASN A 146 -1.04 -16.13 -4.65
C ASN A 146 0.08 -15.18 -5.13
N VAL A 147 0.81 -15.59 -6.17
CA VAL A 147 1.87 -14.77 -6.77
C VAL A 147 1.26 -13.57 -7.49
N LEU A 148 1.84 -12.40 -7.30
CA LEU A 148 1.48 -11.15 -7.98
C LEU A 148 2.62 -10.71 -8.89
N ILE A 149 2.35 -10.61 -10.19
CA ILE A 149 3.33 -10.18 -11.20
C ILE A 149 2.88 -8.87 -11.84
N PHE A 150 3.80 -7.92 -11.95
CA PHE A 150 3.59 -6.67 -12.70
C PHE A 150 4.28 -6.75 -14.06
N THR A 151 3.58 -6.36 -15.13
CA THR A 151 4.12 -6.31 -16.49
C THR A 151 3.68 -5.04 -17.22
N LEU A 152 4.61 -4.23 -17.68
CA LEU A 152 4.32 -2.99 -18.41
C LEU A 152 4.61 -3.11 -19.91
N ILE A 153 5.50 -4.03 -20.31
CA ILE A 153 5.95 -4.23 -21.68
C ILE A 153 6.09 -5.73 -21.97
N GLY A 154 5.60 -6.16 -23.14
CA GLY A 154 5.67 -7.55 -23.62
C GLY A 154 4.40 -8.36 -23.34
N GLN A 155 3.98 -9.20 -24.29
CA GLN A 155 2.71 -9.91 -24.20
C GLN A 155 2.86 -11.32 -23.62
N TRP A 156 2.04 -11.63 -22.62
CA TRP A 156 1.87 -13.00 -22.13
C TRP A 156 1.11 -13.84 -23.15
N ARG A 157 1.61 -15.03 -23.50
CA ARG A 157 0.95 -15.95 -24.45
C ARG A 157 0.06 -16.99 -23.78
N HIS A 158 0.20 -17.18 -22.47
CA HIS A 158 -0.51 -18.22 -21.71
C HIS A 158 -1.11 -17.65 -20.43
N ALA A 159 -2.18 -18.27 -19.95
CA ALA A 159 -2.74 -17.98 -18.63
C ALA A 159 -1.99 -18.78 -17.56
N PHE A 160 -1.64 -18.12 -16.46
CA PHE A 160 -0.91 -18.71 -15.34
C PHE A 160 -1.74 -18.66 -14.07
N ARG A 161 -1.48 -19.54 -13.11
CA ARG A 161 -2.18 -19.54 -11.82
C ARG A 161 -2.14 -18.19 -11.06
N GLN A 162 -1.05 -17.45 -11.20
CA GLN A 162 -0.80 -16.16 -10.56
C GLN A 162 -1.72 -15.02 -11.02
N ILE A 163 -1.75 -13.93 -10.23
CA ILE A 163 -2.39 -12.67 -10.63
C ILE A 163 -1.43 -11.88 -11.51
N VAL A 164 -1.87 -11.56 -12.72
CA VAL A 164 -1.11 -10.73 -13.65
C VAL A 164 -1.68 -9.32 -13.65
N ALA A 165 -0.94 -8.37 -13.11
CA ALA A 165 -1.22 -6.95 -13.20
C ALA A 165 -0.44 -6.37 -14.39
N SER A 166 -1.13 -6.07 -15.49
CA SER A 166 -0.45 -5.82 -16.77
C SER A 166 -1.11 -4.77 -17.65
N SER A 167 -0.31 -3.94 -18.32
CA SER A 167 -0.77 -2.94 -19.29
C SER A 167 -0.86 -3.46 -20.73
N VAL A 168 -0.53 -4.73 -20.92
CA VAL A 168 -0.26 -5.34 -22.23
C VAL A 168 -1.01 -6.65 -22.45
N THR A 169 -1.84 -7.08 -21.50
CA THR A 169 -2.63 -8.31 -21.61
C THR A 169 -3.70 -8.17 -22.69
N SER A 170 -3.75 -9.16 -23.59
CA SER A 170 -4.79 -9.23 -24.62
C SER A 170 -6.14 -9.57 -23.99
N ARG A 171 -7.25 -9.13 -24.61
CA ARG A 171 -8.59 -9.49 -24.14
C ARG A 171 -8.86 -11.00 -24.08
N HIS A 172 -8.21 -11.79 -24.94
CA HIS A 172 -8.37 -13.24 -24.97
C HIS A 172 -7.72 -13.96 -23.79
N THR A 173 -6.62 -13.40 -23.25
CA THR A 173 -5.87 -13.98 -22.13
C THR A 173 -6.22 -13.31 -20.79
N TYR A 174 -6.97 -12.20 -20.80
CA TYR A 174 -7.30 -11.45 -19.60
C TYR A 174 -8.42 -12.12 -18.81
N ARG A 175 -8.16 -12.47 -17.55
CA ARG A 175 -9.17 -13.09 -16.68
C ARG A 175 -9.82 -12.04 -15.80
N HIS A 176 -11.06 -11.70 -16.14
CA HIS A 176 -11.85 -10.73 -15.39
C HIS A 176 -11.92 -11.07 -13.90
N ARG A 177 -11.77 -10.04 -13.05
CA ARG A 177 -11.76 -10.15 -11.58
C ARG A 177 -10.59 -10.93 -10.97
N LEU A 178 -9.75 -11.60 -11.76
CA LEU A 178 -8.50 -12.21 -11.30
C LEU A 178 -7.31 -11.31 -11.66
N ASP A 179 -7.09 -11.07 -12.95
CA ASP A 179 -6.05 -10.19 -13.46
C ASP A 179 -6.42 -8.71 -13.28
N ILE A 180 -5.44 -7.81 -13.44
CA ILE A 180 -5.63 -6.38 -13.28
C ILE A 180 -5.04 -5.65 -14.49
N SER A 181 -5.88 -5.00 -15.29
CA SER A 181 -5.38 -4.15 -16.39
C SER A 181 -4.76 -2.87 -15.83
N LEU A 182 -3.53 -2.57 -16.24
CA LEU A 182 -2.78 -1.39 -15.81
C LEU A 182 -2.65 -0.36 -16.93
N PRO A 183 -2.50 0.94 -16.62
CA PRO A 183 -2.11 1.92 -17.62
C PRO A 183 -0.68 1.68 -18.10
N SER A 184 -0.40 1.99 -19.36
CA SER A 184 0.98 2.09 -19.83
C SER A 184 1.62 3.30 -19.16
N PHE A 185 2.70 3.10 -18.40
CA PHE A 185 3.45 4.19 -17.79
C PHE A 185 4.61 4.56 -18.71
N PRO A 186 4.51 5.63 -19.53
CA PRO A 186 5.70 6.20 -20.14
C PRO A 186 6.56 6.71 -18.97
N GLY A 187 7.84 6.36 -18.94
CA GLY A 187 8.76 6.83 -17.89
C GLY A 187 8.84 8.35 -17.79
N PHE A 188 9.81 8.89 -17.05
CA PHE A 188 10.03 10.34 -16.95
C PHE A 188 10.36 10.94 -18.34
N LEU A 189 9.34 11.36 -19.08
CA LEU A 189 9.47 12.26 -20.22
C LEU A 189 9.54 13.69 -19.66
N ALA A 190 10.62 14.40 -19.95
CA ALA A 190 10.81 15.76 -19.48
C ALA A 190 9.63 16.66 -19.94
N PRO A 191 9.08 17.52 -19.07
CA PRO A 191 8.06 18.48 -19.47
C PRO A 191 8.66 19.43 -20.53
N ARG A 192 8.14 19.39 -21.76
CA ARG A 192 8.52 20.33 -22.83
C ARG A 192 7.91 21.70 -22.58
N LYS A 193 8.62 22.74 -23.05
CA LYS A 193 8.17 24.15 -22.95
C LYS A 193 6.81 24.31 -23.61
N LYS A 194 5.89 25.02 -22.96
CA LYS A 194 4.58 25.36 -23.52
C LYS A 194 4.76 26.29 -24.73
N SER A 195 4.46 25.80 -25.93
CA SER A 195 4.27 26.64 -27.12
C SER A 195 2.86 27.25 -27.14
N ALA A 196 2.62 28.22 -28.02
CA ALA A 196 1.30 28.80 -28.24
C ALA A 196 0.31 27.70 -28.66
N VAL A 197 -0.76 27.51 -27.87
CA VAL A 197 -1.68 26.38 -28.02
C VAL A 197 -2.60 26.62 -29.21
N VAL A 198 -2.29 26.00 -30.35
CA VAL A 198 -3.28 25.77 -31.40
C VAL A 198 -4.33 24.81 -30.85
N ARG A 199 -5.61 25.19 -30.91
CA ARG A 199 -6.71 24.38 -30.39
C ARG A 199 -7.29 23.53 -31.52
N TYR A 200 -7.28 22.23 -31.33
CA TYR A 200 -7.90 21.28 -32.26
C TYR A 200 -9.15 20.68 -31.61
N ASP A 201 -10.22 20.48 -32.37
CA ASP A 201 -11.42 19.84 -31.84
C ASP A 201 -11.22 18.32 -31.74
N LEU A 202 -10.89 17.64 -32.85
CA LEU A 202 -10.54 16.22 -32.87
C LEU A 202 -9.11 16.00 -33.40
N LEU A 203 -8.28 15.31 -32.64
CA LEU A 203 -6.98 14.81 -33.10
C LEU A 203 -7.06 13.34 -33.49
N VAL A 204 -6.65 13.00 -34.71
CA VAL A 204 -6.54 11.64 -35.21
C VAL A 204 -5.07 11.29 -35.38
N LEU A 205 -4.61 10.29 -34.64
CA LEU A 205 -3.21 9.85 -34.65
C LEU A 205 -3.06 8.63 -35.57
N ALA A 206 -2.50 8.81 -36.76
CA ALA A 206 -2.29 7.76 -37.76
C ALA A 206 -0.81 7.51 -38.10
N MET A 207 0.11 8.06 -37.30
CA MET A 207 1.56 7.82 -37.40
C MET A 207 1.93 6.36 -37.11
N ASN A 208 2.83 5.80 -37.92
CA ASN A 208 3.27 4.40 -37.87
C ASN A 208 2.14 3.36 -37.86
N ALA A 209 0.91 3.75 -38.23
CA ALA A 209 -0.23 2.85 -38.22
C ALA A 209 -0.30 1.99 -39.50
N SER A 210 -1.16 0.97 -39.47
CA SER A 210 -1.40 0.11 -40.63
C SER A 210 -1.86 0.92 -41.85
N ALA A 211 -1.54 0.46 -43.06
CA ALA A 211 -1.99 1.12 -44.30
C ALA A 211 -3.52 1.20 -44.38
N SER A 212 -4.21 0.13 -43.96
CA SER A 212 -5.68 0.07 -43.89
C SER A 212 -6.24 1.15 -42.98
N TYR A 213 -5.69 1.30 -41.77
CA TYR A 213 -6.17 2.31 -40.82
C TYR A 213 -5.92 3.74 -41.31
N LYS A 214 -4.77 3.98 -41.95
CA LYS A 214 -4.46 5.28 -42.56
C LYS A 214 -5.47 5.64 -43.64
N GLU A 215 -5.80 4.71 -44.53
CA GLU A 215 -6.77 4.91 -45.59
C GLU A 215 -8.18 5.15 -45.04
N ASP A 216 -8.60 4.38 -44.04
CA ASP A 216 -9.89 4.58 -43.35
C ASP A 216 -9.96 5.95 -42.67
N CYS A 217 -8.87 6.39 -42.02
CA CYS A 217 -8.80 7.71 -41.39
C CYS A 217 -8.87 8.84 -42.40
N LEU A 218 -8.16 8.73 -43.52
CA LEU A 218 -8.22 9.74 -44.58
C LEU A 218 -9.63 9.76 -45.17
N LYS A 219 -10.22 8.62 -45.51
CA LYS A 219 -11.59 8.57 -46.04
C LYS A 219 -12.63 9.16 -45.07
N GLU A 220 -12.50 8.89 -43.77
CA GLU A 220 -13.46 9.30 -42.75
C GLU A 220 -13.14 10.64 -42.07
N PHE A 221 -12.01 11.29 -42.32
CA PHE A 221 -11.69 12.58 -41.70
C PHE A 221 -11.08 13.61 -42.65
N ASP A 222 -10.74 13.24 -43.88
CA ASP A 222 -10.33 14.19 -44.91
C ASP A 222 -11.49 15.14 -45.26
N GLY A 223 -11.18 16.43 -45.33
CA GLY A 223 -12.17 17.50 -45.49
C GLY A 223 -13.05 17.81 -44.27
N PHE A 224 -12.83 17.19 -43.10
CA PHE A 224 -13.54 17.57 -41.87
C PHE A 224 -12.80 18.68 -41.13
N GLU A 225 -13.28 19.93 -41.23
CA GLU A 225 -12.62 21.13 -40.67
C GLU A 225 -12.28 21.04 -39.17
N SER A 226 -13.09 20.29 -38.39
CA SER A 226 -12.88 20.11 -36.95
C SER A 226 -11.93 18.95 -36.60
N ALA A 227 -11.33 18.26 -37.57
CA ALA A 227 -10.37 17.18 -37.31
C ALA A 227 -8.99 17.47 -37.91
N THR A 228 -7.97 17.08 -37.16
CA THR A 228 -6.57 17.13 -37.60
C THR A 228 -6.01 15.72 -37.60
N VAL A 229 -5.66 15.23 -38.78
CA VAL A 229 -5.07 13.90 -38.96
C VAL A 229 -3.56 14.05 -39.03
N LEU A 230 -2.85 13.41 -38.11
CA LEU A 230 -1.39 13.36 -38.09
C LEU A 230 -0.91 12.03 -38.66
N THR A 231 -0.07 12.09 -39.69
CA THR A 231 0.55 10.95 -40.37
C THR A 231 2.08 11.09 -40.37
N ASP A 232 2.78 10.09 -40.89
CA ASP A 232 4.24 10.15 -41.03
C ASP A 232 4.61 11.10 -42.19
N CYS A 233 5.58 12.00 -41.97
CA CYS A 233 6.01 12.92 -43.04
C CYS A 233 6.68 12.16 -44.20
N LEU A 234 6.33 12.50 -45.45
CA LEU A 234 6.85 11.85 -46.67
C LEU A 234 8.38 11.87 -46.74
N ASP A 235 9.00 13.02 -46.41
CA ASP A 235 10.46 13.22 -46.48
C ASP A 235 11.20 12.76 -45.22
N SER A 236 10.49 12.50 -44.12
CA SER A 236 11.11 12.16 -42.83
C SER A 236 10.14 11.35 -41.95
N PRO A 237 10.16 10.01 -42.06
CA PRO A 237 9.23 9.12 -41.34
C PRO A 237 9.28 9.24 -39.81
N TRP A 238 10.34 9.84 -39.26
CA TRP A 238 10.53 10.06 -37.84
C TRP A 238 9.75 11.27 -37.30
N PHE A 239 9.25 12.13 -38.18
CA PHE A 239 8.44 13.29 -37.83
C PHE A 239 6.98 13.08 -38.22
N THR A 240 6.11 13.76 -37.48
CA THR A 240 4.66 13.74 -37.70
C THR A 240 4.23 14.99 -38.45
N CYS A 241 3.45 14.81 -39.50
CA CYS A 241 2.92 15.88 -40.35
C CYS A 241 1.39 15.85 -40.39
N ASP A 242 0.77 17.01 -40.57
CA ASP A 242 -0.64 17.10 -40.95
C ASP A 242 -0.87 16.72 -42.44
N THR A 243 -2.12 16.76 -42.88
CA THR A 243 -2.50 16.48 -44.27
C THR A 243 -1.95 17.50 -45.26
N ALA A 244 -1.53 18.69 -44.81
CA ALA A 244 -0.89 19.73 -45.61
C ALA A 244 0.65 19.58 -45.67
N GLY A 245 1.22 18.58 -44.99
CA GLY A 245 2.66 18.34 -44.93
C GLY A 245 3.40 19.23 -43.92
N ILE A 246 2.68 19.93 -43.04
CA ILE A 246 3.26 20.75 -41.98
C ILE A 246 3.67 19.85 -40.83
N GLN A 247 4.93 19.97 -40.41
CA GLN A 247 5.46 19.22 -39.27
C GLN A 247 4.87 19.73 -37.95
N ILE A 248 4.27 18.83 -37.17
CA ILE A 248 3.62 19.13 -35.89
C ILE A 248 4.04 18.08 -34.86
N ASP A 249 4.47 18.50 -33.66
CA ASP A 249 4.69 17.56 -32.54
C ASP A 249 3.34 17.04 -32.04
N TRP A 250 3.14 15.72 -32.13
CA TRP A 250 1.89 15.09 -31.70
C TRP A 250 1.58 15.30 -30.21
N LEU A 251 2.58 15.49 -29.34
CA LEU A 251 2.36 15.77 -27.92
C LEU A 251 1.80 17.19 -27.72
N GLU A 252 2.30 18.17 -28.48
CA GLU A 252 1.79 19.54 -28.45
C GLU A 252 0.38 19.62 -29.04
N ALA A 253 0.15 18.94 -30.16
CA ALA A 253 -1.18 18.82 -30.76
C ALA A 253 -2.17 18.16 -29.80
N LEU A 254 -1.76 17.06 -29.14
CA LEU A 254 -2.59 16.37 -28.15
C LEU A 254 -2.94 17.29 -26.99
N GLN A 255 -1.99 18.05 -26.45
CA GLN A 255 -2.24 18.98 -25.37
C GLN A 255 -3.24 20.10 -25.75
N GLY A 256 -3.24 20.52 -27.03
CA GLY A 256 -4.16 21.50 -27.58
C GLY A 256 -5.54 20.96 -27.97
N SER A 257 -5.77 19.65 -27.90
CA SER A 257 -6.96 19.01 -28.46
C SER A 257 -8.14 18.90 -27.49
N LYS A 258 -9.38 18.91 -28.01
CA LYS A 258 -10.59 18.60 -27.22
C LYS A 258 -10.83 17.11 -27.10
N PHE A 259 -10.76 16.42 -28.23
CA PHE A 259 -10.91 14.97 -28.35
C PHE A 259 -9.67 14.37 -29.02
N VAL A 260 -9.36 13.11 -28.71
CA VAL A 260 -8.34 12.34 -29.42
C VAL A 260 -8.86 10.96 -29.77
N LEU A 261 -8.75 10.56 -31.04
CA LEU A 261 -9.07 9.21 -31.49
C LEU A 261 -7.90 8.27 -31.16
N ILE A 262 -8.18 7.26 -30.34
CA ILE A 262 -7.23 6.22 -29.98
C ILE A 262 -7.70 4.90 -30.59
N HIS A 263 -6.92 4.39 -31.53
CA HIS A 263 -7.20 3.15 -32.26
C HIS A 263 -6.17 2.06 -31.96
N GLN A 264 -6.60 0.80 -31.90
CA GLN A 264 -5.73 -0.34 -31.57
C GLN A 264 -4.60 -0.60 -32.58
N GLU A 265 -4.77 -0.15 -33.83
CA GLU A 265 -3.79 -0.34 -34.91
C GLU A 265 -2.70 0.75 -34.93
N MET A 266 -2.77 1.72 -34.03
CA MET A 266 -1.68 2.68 -33.83
C MET A 266 -0.65 2.08 -32.86
N PRO A 267 0.62 1.88 -33.23
CA PRO A 267 1.61 1.24 -32.35
C PRO A 267 1.78 1.91 -30.98
N LEU A 268 1.57 3.22 -30.90
CA LEU A 268 1.73 4.02 -29.68
C LEU A 268 0.41 4.26 -28.91
N PHE A 269 -0.68 3.55 -29.24
CA PHE A 269 -2.01 3.79 -28.65
C PHE A 269 -2.04 3.81 -27.13
N LYS A 270 -1.26 2.95 -26.47
CA LYS A 270 -1.23 2.87 -25.00
C LYS A 270 -0.59 4.11 -24.38
N THR A 271 0.47 4.62 -25.00
CA THR A 271 1.16 5.84 -24.58
C THR A 271 0.32 7.07 -24.88
N ALA A 272 -0.29 7.11 -26.06
CA ALA A 272 -1.21 8.18 -26.44
C ALA A 272 -2.42 8.26 -25.50
N LEU A 273 -3.01 7.10 -25.13
CA LEU A 273 -4.07 7.04 -24.13
C LEU A 273 -3.61 7.60 -22.78
N PHE A 274 -2.44 7.20 -22.29
CA PHE A 274 -1.91 7.71 -21.02
C PHE A 274 -1.71 9.24 -21.06
N LYS A 275 -1.11 9.75 -22.14
CA LYS A 275 -0.87 11.19 -22.32
C LYS A 275 -2.16 11.99 -22.50
N ALA A 276 -3.18 11.41 -23.14
CA ALA A 276 -4.49 12.02 -23.25
C ALA A 276 -5.11 12.23 -21.86
N MET A 277 -5.02 11.22 -20.99
CA MET A 277 -5.50 11.34 -19.61
C MET A 277 -4.70 12.39 -18.81
N GLU A 278 -3.37 12.40 -18.97
CA GLU A 278 -2.48 13.38 -18.32
C GLU A 278 -2.84 14.82 -18.70
N PHE A 279 -3.09 15.08 -19.99
CA PHE A 279 -3.48 16.39 -20.50
C PHE A 279 -4.98 16.69 -20.33
N SER A 280 -5.76 15.78 -19.75
CA SER A 280 -7.22 15.90 -19.62
C SER A 280 -7.93 16.08 -20.98
N VAL A 281 -7.45 15.41 -22.03
CA VAL A 281 -8.06 15.36 -23.37
C VAL A 281 -9.02 14.16 -23.41
N ILE A 282 -10.23 14.35 -23.93
CA ILE A 282 -11.28 13.31 -23.89
C ILE A 282 -10.94 12.21 -24.92
N PRO A 283 -10.68 10.96 -24.48
CA PRO A 283 -10.37 9.89 -25.42
C PRO A 283 -11.63 9.41 -26.15
N VAL A 284 -11.52 9.26 -27.46
CA VAL A 284 -12.46 8.51 -28.30
C VAL A 284 -11.81 7.17 -28.58
N ILE A 285 -12.32 6.11 -27.96
CA ILE A 285 -11.66 4.82 -27.87
C ILE A 285 -12.29 3.84 -28.86
N PHE A 286 -11.47 3.31 -29.77
CA PHE A 286 -11.83 2.21 -30.66
C PHE A 286 -10.79 1.09 -30.57
N MET A 287 -10.90 0.28 -29.52
CA MET A 287 -9.90 -0.76 -29.19
C MET A 287 -10.55 -2.07 -28.69
N PRO A 288 -11.27 -2.81 -29.55
CA PRO A 288 -12.05 -3.98 -29.12
C PRO A 288 -11.22 -5.11 -28.49
N LYS A 289 -9.93 -5.22 -28.83
CA LYS A 289 -9.02 -6.26 -28.33
C LYS A 289 -8.21 -5.84 -27.09
N TYR A 290 -8.32 -4.58 -26.67
CA TYR A 290 -7.57 -4.03 -25.54
C TYR A 290 -8.46 -3.91 -24.30
N VAL A 291 -7.95 -4.31 -23.14
CA VAL A 291 -8.64 -4.16 -21.87
C VAL A 291 -8.20 -2.85 -21.24
N LEU A 292 -9.12 -1.91 -21.07
CA LEU A 292 -8.81 -0.59 -20.54
C LEU A 292 -8.29 -0.66 -19.09
N PRO A 293 -7.39 0.26 -18.68
CA PRO A 293 -6.84 0.27 -17.34
C PRO A 293 -7.91 0.27 -16.25
N PHE A 294 -7.80 -0.68 -15.32
CA PHE A 294 -8.74 -0.89 -14.21
C PHE A 294 -10.23 -0.97 -14.61
N SER A 295 -10.56 -1.41 -15.83
CA SER A 295 -11.93 -1.44 -16.36
C SER A 295 -12.93 -2.27 -15.55
N ASP A 296 -12.46 -3.16 -14.67
CA ASP A 296 -13.32 -3.92 -13.75
C ASP A 296 -13.91 -3.02 -12.62
N TYR A 297 -13.36 -1.82 -12.40
CA TYR A 297 -13.78 -0.87 -11.34
C TYR A 297 -14.03 0.55 -11.85
N ILE A 298 -13.28 0.96 -12.87
CA ILE A 298 -13.41 2.27 -13.50
C ILE A 298 -14.34 2.14 -14.70
N ASP A 299 -15.40 2.93 -14.70
CA ASP A 299 -16.30 3.08 -15.82
C ASP A 299 -15.78 4.16 -16.76
N TRP A 300 -15.20 3.70 -17.87
CA TRP A 300 -14.62 4.56 -18.88
C TRP A 300 -15.69 5.36 -19.64
N ASN A 301 -16.97 4.96 -19.63
CA ASN A 301 -18.02 5.69 -20.34
C ASN A 301 -18.34 7.05 -19.71
N VAL A 302 -17.95 7.26 -18.46
CA VAL A 302 -18.21 8.52 -17.74
C VAL A 302 -17.31 9.65 -18.26
N PHE A 303 -16.14 9.32 -18.83
CA PHE A 303 -15.14 10.31 -19.23
C PHE A 303 -14.46 10.04 -20.59
N SER A 304 -14.88 9.01 -21.32
CA SER A 304 -14.44 8.69 -22.68
C SER A 304 -15.63 8.39 -23.59
N LEU A 305 -15.41 8.44 -24.90
CA LEU A 305 -16.40 8.11 -25.92
C LEU A 305 -16.03 6.78 -26.59
N GLN A 306 -16.98 5.88 -26.76
CA GLN A 306 -16.75 4.54 -27.35
C GLN A 306 -17.76 4.29 -28.48
N PRO A 307 -17.58 4.91 -29.66
CA PRO A 307 -18.46 4.72 -30.79
C PRO A 307 -18.31 3.32 -31.40
N SER A 308 -19.39 2.80 -32.01
CA SER A 308 -19.43 1.46 -32.60
C SER A 308 -18.67 1.35 -33.93
N SER A 309 -18.46 2.48 -34.62
CA SER A 309 -17.71 2.59 -35.87
C SER A 309 -16.97 3.92 -35.98
N LEU A 310 -15.95 3.98 -36.83
CA LEU A 310 -15.21 5.22 -37.11
C LEU A 310 -16.11 6.32 -37.71
N SER A 311 -17.06 5.95 -38.56
CA SER A 311 -18.01 6.89 -39.17
C SER A 311 -18.89 7.63 -38.15
N GLN A 312 -19.26 6.97 -37.04
CA GLN A 312 -20.07 7.57 -35.97
C GLN A 312 -19.29 8.58 -35.12
N VAL A 313 -17.95 8.61 -35.20
CA VAL A 313 -17.11 9.53 -34.40
C VAL A 313 -17.51 10.99 -34.64
N ARG A 314 -17.80 11.35 -35.90
CA ARG A 314 -18.20 12.71 -36.29
C ARG A 314 -19.49 13.15 -35.57
N ASP A 315 -20.51 12.31 -35.62
CA ASP A 315 -21.83 12.61 -35.04
C ASP A 315 -21.77 12.66 -33.51
N VAL A 316 -21.04 11.71 -32.90
CA VAL A 316 -20.88 11.64 -31.45
C VAL A 316 -20.15 12.88 -30.92
N ILE A 317 -19.08 13.33 -31.57
CA ILE A 317 -18.32 14.51 -31.13
C ILE A 317 -19.15 15.78 -31.27
N LYS A 318 -19.87 15.95 -32.40
CA LYS A 318 -20.75 17.10 -32.61
C LYS A 318 -21.92 17.16 -31.62
N ALA A 319 -22.37 16.02 -31.12
CA ALA A 319 -23.44 15.95 -30.12
C ALA A 319 -23.00 16.35 -28.69
N ILE A 320 -21.70 16.52 -28.44
CA ILE A 320 -21.17 16.87 -27.11
C ILE A 320 -20.90 18.38 -27.04
N ASP A 321 -21.71 19.07 -26.25
CA ASP A 321 -21.54 20.48 -25.92
C ASP A 321 -20.35 20.72 -24.97
N ASP A 322 -19.91 21.98 -24.87
CA ASP A 322 -18.73 22.35 -24.08
C ASP A 322 -18.91 22.11 -22.57
N VAL A 323 -20.13 22.23 -22.04
CA VAL A 323 -20.41 21.97 -20.61
C VAL A 323 -20.22 20.50 -20.30
N ARG A 324 -20.78 19.61 -21.14
CA ARG A 324 -20.59 18.17 -20.99
C ARG A 324 -19.14 17.77 -21.20
N ALA A 325 -18.46 18.33 -22.21
CA ALA A 325 -17.03 18.07 -22.41
C ALA A 325 -16.21 18.47 -21.18
N GLN A 326 -16.46 19.65 -20.59
CA GLN A 326 -15.75 20.08 -19.40
C GLN A 326 -16.03 19.18 -18.18
N THR A 327 -17.26 18.69 -18.05
CA THR A 327 -17.64 17.71 -17.03
C THR A 327 -16.86 16.41 -17.19
N MET A 328 -16.79 15.88 -18.42
CA MET A 328 -15.99 14.68 -18.75
C MET A 328 -14.50 14.89 -18.45
N ARG A 329 -13.94 16.07 -18.76
CA ARG A 329 -12.53 16.41 -18.45
C ARG A 329 -12.25 16.46 -16.96
N ASN A 330 -13.15 17.07 -16.17
CA ASN A 330 -13.01 17.13 -14.72
C ASN A 330 -13.06 15.73 -14.12
N GLN A 331 -13.99 14.91 -14.61
CA GLN A 331 -14.14 13.52 -14.23
C GLN A 331 -12.90 12.68 -14.57
N LEU A 332 -12.40 12.81 -15.79
CA LEU A 332 -11.16 12.19 -16.26
C LEU A 332 -9.99 12.53 -15.33
N ARG A 333 -9.80 13.82 -15.01
CA ARG A 333 -8.72 14.29 -14.13
C ARG A 333 -8.84 13.71 -12.72
N ALA A 334 -10.05 13.66 -12.17
CA ALA A 334 -10.32 13.11 -10.84
C ALA A 334 -9.97 11.62 -10.78
N VAL A 335 -10.41 10.83 -11.77
CA VAL A 335 -10.13 9.39 -11.86
C VAL A 335 -8.65 9.13 -12.13
N PHE A 336 -8.04 9.82 -13.09
CA PHE A 336 -6.62 9.68 -13.44
C PHE A 336 -5.69 9.97 -12.26
N SER A 337 -6.10 10.85 -11.33
CA SER A 337 -5.32 11.16 -10.12
C SER A 337 -5.00 9.94 -9.25
N ASP A 338 -5.76 8.84 -9.35
CA ASP A 338 -5.51 7.60 -8.61
C ASP A 338 -4.44 6.70 -9.25
N PHE A 339 -4.05 6.94 -10.50
CA PHE A 339 -3.06 6.14 -11.21
C PHE A 339 -2.12 6.96 -12.13
N SER A 340 -1.93 8.24 -11.80
CA SER A 340 -1.08 9.17 -12.56
C SER A 340 0.43 8.94 -12.44
N SER A 341 0.88 8.08 -11.53
CA SER A 341 2.30 7.74 -11.33
C SER A 341 2.45 6.28 -10.96
N LEU A 342 3.66 5.72 -11.13
CA LEU A 342 3.93 4.32 -10.80
C LEU A 342 3.54 3.95 -9.36
N LYS A 343 3.88 4.80 -8.38
CA LYS A 343 3.49 4.59 -6.97
C LYS A 343 1.97 4.56 -6.78
N ARG A 344 1.24 5.42 -7.49
CA ARG A 344 -0.23 5.48 -7.46
C ARG A 344 -0.86 4.27 -8.16
N ILE A 345 -0.29 3.82 -9.28
CA ILE A 345 -0.69 2.57 -9.96
C ILE A 345 -0.58 1.37 -9.01
N VAL A 346 0.54 1.26 -8.27
CA VAL A 346 0.72 0.18 -7.28
C VAL A 346 -0.30 0.30 -6.14
N ALA A 347 -0.53 1.49 -5.62
CA ALA A 347 -1.52 1.72 -4.57
C ALA A 347 -2.95 1.39 -5.05
N MET A 348 -3.31 1.78 -6.27
CA MET A 348 -4.61 1.46 -6.88
C MET A 348 -4.76 -0.05 -7.09
N THR A 349 -3.73 -0.72 -7.61
CA THR A 349 -3.68 -2.18 -7.76
C THR A 349 -3.91 -2.88 -6.42
N TRP A 350 -3.26 -2.39 -5.36
CA TRP A 350 -3.45 -2.92 -4.01
C TRP A 350 -4.86 -2.72 -3.48
N ARG A 351 -5.45 -1.52 -3.65
CA ARG A 351 -6.85 -1.26 -3.27
C ARG A 351 -7.83 -2.17 -4.01
N VAL A 352 -7.58 -2.44 -5.29
CA VAL A 352 -8.38 -3.38 -6.10
C VAL A 352 -8.29 -4.79 -5.50
N LEU A 353 -7.09 -5.26 -5.16
CA LEU A 353 -6.90 -6.57 -4.51
C LEU A 353 -7.64 -6.64 -3.17
N GLU A 354 -7.52 -5.60 -2.32
CA GLU A 354 -8.22 -5.53 -1.05
C GLU A 354 -9.75 -5.58 -1.22
N ALA A 355 -10.30 -4.82 -2.18
CA ALA A 355 -11.73 -4.82 -2.45
C ALA A 355 -12.26 -6.14 -3.04
N ARG A 356 -11.40 -6.91 -3.73
CA ARG A 356 -11.74 -8.26 -4.24
C ARG A 356 -11.73 -9.31 -3.14
N MET A 357 -10.69 -9.29 -2.31
CA MET A 357 -10.40 -10.37 -1.37
C MET A 357 -11.02 -10.13 0.02
N LEU A 358 -11.18 -8.88 0.45
CA LEU A 358 -11.69 -8.55 1.78
C LEU A 358 -13.09 -7.92 1.67
N PRO A 359 -14.16 -8.66 2.04
CA PRO A 359 -15.53 -8.15 1.94
C PRO A 359 -15.74 -6.81 2.67
N LEU A 360 -15.07 -6.60 3.81
CA LEU A 360 -15.16 -5.37 4.60
C LEU A 360 -14.52 -4.15 3.92
N LYS A 361 -13.67 -4.36 2.92
CA LYS A 361 -13.02 -3.29 2.14
C LYS A 361 -13.64 -3.07 0.76
N ALA A 362 -14.73 -3.78 0.45
CA ALA A 362 -15.48 -3.52 -0.77
C ALA A 362 -15.94 -2.06 -0.80
N ARG A 363 -15.71 -1.39 -1.93
CA ARG A 363 -16.08 0.01 -2.13
C ARG A 363 -17.15 0.12 -3.20
N LYS A 364 -18.02 1.11 -3.06
CA LYS A 364 -19.11 1.37 -3.99
C LYS A 364 -18.60 1.90 -5.33
N TYR A 365 -19.46 1.79 -6.35
CA TYR A 365 -19.18 2.27 -7.70
C TYR A 365 -18.80 3.76 -7.73
N GLU A 366 -19.51 4.58 -6.94
CA GLU A 366 -19.32 6.04 -6.85
C GLU A 366 -17.91 6.39 -6.36
N TYR A 367 -17.38 5.60 -5.41
CA TYR A 367 -16.05 5.82 -4.86
C TYR A 367 -14.96 5.64 -5.93
N TRP A 368 -15.04 4.56 -6.72
CA TRP A 368 -14.06 4.24 -7.76
C TRP A 368 -14.10 5.26 -8.89
N ASN A 369 -15.31 5.71 -9.22
CA ASN A 369 -15.55 6.67 -10.28
C ASN A 369 -15.62 8.11 -9.77
N LYS A 370 -15.14 8.42 -8.56
CA LYS A 370 -15.10 9.80 -8.01
C LYS A 370 -16.41 10.58 -8.17
N LEU A 371 -17.53 9.88 -8.18
CA LEU A 371 -18.84 10.49 -8.27
C LEU A 371 -19.19 11.02 -6.88
N THR A 372 -19.91 12.13 -6.83
CA THR A 372 -20.48 12.61 -5.56
C THR A 372 -21.36 11.51 -4.99
N ASP A 373 -20.94 10.96 -3.85
CA ASP A 373 -21.73 10.00 -3.09
C ASP A 373 -23.07 10.69 -2.82
N ARG A 374 -24.18 10.12 -3.30
CA ARG A 374 -25.49 10.60 -2.85
C ARG A 374 -25.48 10.42 -1.34
N MET A 375 -25.52 11.53 -0.61
CA MET A 375 -25.46 11.53 0.85
C MET A 375 -26.40 10.46 1.38
N PHE A 376 -25.83 9.43 2.01
CA PHE A 376 -26.59 8.51 2.84
C PHE A 376 -27.20 9.36 3.95
N THR A 377 -28.48 9.67 3.85
CA THR A 377 -29.22 10.12 5.02
C THR A 377 -29.36 8.91 5.95
N LEU A 378 -29.30 9.15 7.27
CA LEU A 378 -29.49 8.10 8.26
C LEU A 378 -30.77 7.32 7.93
N PRO A 379 -30.76 5.96 7.93
CA PRO A 379 -31.90 5.14 7.51
C PRO A 379 -33.23 5.46 8.20
N HIS A 380 -33.20 6.12 9.36
CA HIS A 380 -34.36 6.53 10.16
C HIS A 380 -35.00 7.87 9.75
N PHE A 381 -34.35 8.66 8.89
CA PHE A 381 -34.86 9.95 8.41
C PHE A 381 -35.38 9.90 6.95
N GLU A 382 -35.14 8.80 6.23
CA GLU A 382 -35.70 8.55 4.90
C GLU A 382 -37.03 7.77 5.00
N PRO A 383 -38.01 8.03 4.11
CA PRO A 383 -39.26 7.25 4.07
C PRO A 383 -38.96 5.77 3.84
N ALA A 384 -39.81 4.90 4.36
CA ALA A 384 -39.60 3.46 4.31
C ALA A 384 -39.42 2.98 2.85
N THR A 385 -38.38 2.17 2.61
CA THR A 385 -38.11 1.63 1.27
C THR A 385 -39.28 0.77 0.84
N LYS A 386 -39.96 1.19 -0.23
CA LYS A 386 -41.08 0.44 -0.78
C LYS A 386 -40.58 -0.79 -1.54
N VAL A 387 -41.32 -1.88 -1.44
CA VAL A 387 -41.06 -3.15 -2.12
C VAL A 387 -42.07 -3.43 -3.20
N MET A 388 -41.61 -4.13 -4.22
CA MET A 388 -42.44 -4.87 -5.16
C MET A 388 -42.61 -6.29 -4.63
N LEU A 389 -43.85 -6.71 -4.36
CA LEU A 389 -44.17 -8.06 -3.94
C LEU A 389 -44.38 -8.95 -5.17
N LEU A 390 -43.66 -10.06 -5.24
CA LEU A 390 -43.88 -11.15 -6.18
C LEU A 390 -44.24 -12.39 -5.36
N ALA A 391 -45.52 -12.76 -5.35
CA ALA A 391 -46.00 -13.88 -4.56
C ALA A 391 -46.57 -14.95 -5.47
N HIS A 392 -46.16 -16.20 -5.24
CA HIS A 392 -46.79 -17.34 -5.87
C HIS A 392 -47.97 -17.78 -4.99
N CYS A 393 -49.11 -18.01 -5.63
CA CYS A 393 -50.37 -18.18 -4.93
C CYS A 393 -51.18 -19.35 -5.52
N ASP A 394 -51.78 -20.12 -4.63
CA ASP A 394 -52.79 -21.14 -4.88
C ASP A 394 -54.06 -20.83 -4.07
N MET A 395 -55.11 -21.63 -4.23
CA MET A 395 -56.38 -21.42 -3.52
C MET A 395 -56.23 -21.43 -1.99
N GLN A 396 -55.25 -22.15 -1.43
CA GLN A 396 -55.05 -22.27 0.02
C GLN A 396 -54.27 -21.09 0.61
N SER A 397 -53.27 -20.57 -0.12
CA SER A 397 -52.41 -19.45 0.28
C SER A 397 -53.00 -18.08 -0.04
N ALA A 398 -54.04 -18.00 -0.88
CA ALA A 398 -54.66 -16.74 -1.29
C ALA A 398 -55.09 -15.85 -0.12
N LYS A 399 -55.74 -16.43 0.91
CA LYS A 399 -56.15 -15.68 2.11
C LYS A 399 -54.96 -15.07 2.84
N TYR A 400 -53.85 -15.81 2.91
CA TYR A 400 -52.63 -15.36 3.58
C TYR A 400 -51.93 -14.24 2.80
N ILE A 401 -51.83 -14.35 1.47
CA ILE A 401 -51.19 -13.31 0.65
C ILE A 401 -51.99 -12.01 0.69
N VAL A 402 -53.32 -12.07 0.69
CA VAL A 402 -54.18 -10.89 0.87
C VAL A 402 -53.94 -10.25 2.24
N GLU A 403 -53.82 -11.05 3.30
CA GLU A 403 -53.49 -10.56 4.64
C GLU A 403 -52.08 -9.93 4.69
N LEU A 404 -51.09 -10.51 4.03
CA LEU A 404 -49.74 -9.95 3.91
C LEU A 404 -49.74 -8.61 3.16
N ILE A 405 -50.50 -8.49 2.06
CA ILE A 405 -50.65 -7.25 1.31
C ILE A 405 -51.21 -6.15 2.21
N ARG A 406 -52.28 -6.42 2.97
CA ARG A 406 -52.88 -5.46 3.90
C ARG A 406 -51.90 -5.04 5.01
N HIS A 407 -51.13 -5.96 5.56
CA HIS A 407 -50.11 -5.67 6.56
C HIS A 407 -48.94 -4.84 6.00
N LEU A 408 -48.52 -5.08 4.75
CA LEU A 408 -47.46 -4.30 4.11
C LEU A 408 -47.95 -2.91 3.65
N GLU A 409 -49.20 -2.82 3.24
CA GLU A 409 -49.86 -1.56 2.87
C GLU A 409 -50.05 -0.65 4.09
N SER A 410 -50.62 -1.17 5.18
CA SER A 410 -50.75 -0.43 6.45
C SER A 410 -49.41 0.02 7.04
N ALA A 411 -48.32 -0.67 6.70
CA ALA A 411 -46.96 -0.32 7.09
C ALA A 411 -46.24 0.63 6.11
N GLU A 412 -46.92 1.05 5.04
CA GLU A 412 -46.39 1.87 3.93
C GLU A 412 -45.17 1.26 3.20
N LEU A 413 -45.00 -0.07 3.28
CA LEU A 413 -43.88 -0.79 2.68
C LEU A 413 -44.18 -1.30 1.27
N LEU A 414 -45.43 -1.41 0.85
CA LEU A 414 -45.80 -1.98 -0.45
C LEU A 414 -45.99 -0.89 -1.52
N SER A 415 -45.41 -1.08 -2.71
CA SER A 415 -45.68 -0.22 -3.88
C SER A 415 -46.56 -0.89 -4.92
N THR A 416 -46.28 -2.15 -5.23
CA THR A 416 -46.96 -2.93 -6.28
C THR A 416 -46.92 -4.39 -5.89
N ALA A 417 -47.99 -5.14 -6.14
CA ALA A 417 -48.04 -6.57 -5.93
C ALA A 417 -48.35 -7.31 -7.23
N THR A 418 -47.55 -8.30 -7.56
CA THR A 418 -47.76 -9.20 -8.69
C THR A 418 -47.98 -10.60 -8.15
N ILE A 419 -49.13 -11.17 -8.44
CA ILE A 419 -49.55 -12.50 -7.99
C ILE A 419 -49.45 -13.47 -9.15
N ILE A 420 -48.64 -14.50 -8.97
CA ILE A 420 -48.52 -15.61 -9.92
C ILE A 420 -49.51 -16.68 -9.46
N TRP A 421 -50.59 -16.86 -10.20
CA TRP A 421 -51.66 -17.80 -9.86
C TRP A 421 -51.38 -19.16 -10.50
N ARG A 422 -51.28 -20.21 -9.67
CA ARG A 422 -50.88 -21.56 -10.08
C ARG A 422 -52.06 -22.44 -10.53
N ASP A 423 -53.24 -22.27 -9.94
CA ASP A 423 -54.38 -23.15 -10.21
C ASP A 423 -55.05 -22.83 -11.55
N GLU A 424 -54.87 -23.67 -12.57
CA GLU A 424 -55.53 -23.52 -13.87
C GLU A 424 -57.05 -23.81 -13.80
N GLU A 425 -57.51 -24.58 -12.81
CA GLU A 425 -58.91 -25.00 -12.66
C GLU A 425 -59.81 -24.01 -11.89
N SER A 426 -59.22 -23.09 -11.12
CA SER A 426 -59.98 -22.11 -10.33
C SER A 426 -59.48 -20.69 -10.62
N SER A 427 -60.37 -19.81 -11.08
CA SER A 427 -60.02 -18.40 -11.28
C SER A 427 -60.09 -17.63 -9.96
N PRO A 428 -59.13 -16.75 -9.65
CA PRO A 428 -59.18 -15.94 -8.44
C PRO A 428 -60.41 -15.02 -8.45
N SER A 429 -61.18 -15.00 -7.35
CA SER A 429 -62.32 -14.10 -7.21
C SER A 429 -61.86 -12.64 -7.15
N LYS A 430 -62.31 -11.80 -8.08
CA LYS A 430 -61.89 -10.39 -8.17
C LYS A 430 -62.16 -9.60 -6.88
N GLU A 431 -63.28 -9.88 -6.21
CA GLU A 431 -63.70 -9.26 -4.95
C GLU A 431 -62.70 -9.49 -3.80
N MET A 432 -61.98 -10.61 -3.80
CA MET A 432 -61.00 -10.92 -2.74
C MET A 432 -59.73 -10.06 -2.83
N TRP A 433 -59.42 -9.54 -4.02
CA TRP A 433 -58.20 -8.80 -4.32
C TRP A 433 -58.41 -7.30 -4.47
N GLU A 434 -59.62 -6.80 -4.19
CA GLU A 434 -59.92 -5.37 -4.14
C GLU A 434 -59.16 -4.72 -2.97
N ASN A 435 -57.99 -4.16 -3.28
CA ASN A 435 -57.16 -3.38 -2.36
C ASN A 435 -56.90 -1.99 -2.96
N SER A 436 -56.44 -1.04 -2.16
CA SER A 436 -56.21 0.35 -2.62
C SER A 436 -55.02 0.48 -3.58
N LEU A 437 -54.17 -0.56 -3.65
CA LEU A 437 -52.98 -0.65 -4.48
C LEU A 437 -53.20 -1.52 -5.74
N PRO A 438 -52.49 -1.25 -6.85
CA PRO A 438 -52.60 -2.06 -8.07
C PRO A 438 -52.02 -3.47 -7.84
N VAL A 439 -52.90 -4.48 -7.80
CA VAL A 439 -52.55 -5.90 -7.78
C VAL A 439 -52.70 -6.47 -9.18
N GLU A 440 -51.60 -6.94 -9.77
CA GLU A 440 -51.61 -7.60 -11.09
C GLU A 440 -51.57 -9.12 -10.89
N ILE A 441 -52.61 -9.81 -11.37
CA ILE A 441 -52.72 -11.26 -11.28
C ILE A 441 -52.38 -11.86 -12.64
N ILE A 442 -51.43 -12.79 -12.65
CA ILE A 442 -50.96 -13.46 -13.86
C ILE A 442 -51.31 -14.94 -13.77
N THR A 443 -52.11 -15.39 -14.72
CA THR A 443 -52.46 -16.80 -14.90
C THR A 443 -51.64 -17.38 -16.05
N GLY A 444 -51.16 -18.61 -15.91
CA GLY A 444 -50.50 -19.35 -17.00
C GLY A 444 -49.02 -19.00 -17.28
N ALA A 445 -48.33 -18.31 -16.37
CA ALA A 445 -46.88 -18.15 -16.44
C ALA A 445 -46.20 -19.50 -16.12
N LYS A 446 -45.53 -20.11 -17.09
CA LYS A 446 -44.89 -21.44 -16.92
C LYS A 446 -43.37 -21.34 -16.76
N LYS A 447 -42.75 -20.28 -17.30
CA LYS A 447 -41.29 -20.11 -17.29
C LYS A 447 -40.87 -18.83 -16.58
N LEU A 448 -39.70 -18.87 -15.95
CA LEU A 448 -39.07 -17.71 -15.29
C LEU A 448 -38.89 -16.49 -16.21
N ARG A 449 -38.65 -16.72 -17.51
CA ARG A 449 -38.51 -15.65 -18.51
C ARG A 449 -39.77 -14.77 -18.64
N ASP A 450 -40.94 -15.32 -18.35
CA ASP A 450 -42.23 -14.64 -18.48
C ASP A 450 -42.36 -13.52 -17.43
N LEU A 451 -41.52 -13.55 -16.38
CA LEU A 451 -41.45 -12.53 -15.34
C LEU A 451 -40.54 -11.34 -15.69
N ILE A 452 -39.65 -11.47 -16.69
CA ILE A 452 -38.68 -10.43 -17.06
C ILE A 452 -39.35 -9.09 -17.42
N PRO A 453 -40.41 -9.06 -18.25
CA PRO A 453 -41.07 -7.80 -18.62
C PRO A 453 -41.68 -7.08 -17.41
N LEU A 454 -42.26 -7.84 -16.48
CA LEU A 454 -42.95 -7.32 -15.28
C LEU A 454 -41.97 -6.62 -14.36
N VAL A 455 -40.86 -7.31 -14.06
CA VAL A 455 -39.82 -6.78 -13.20
C VAL A 455 -39.18 -5.57 -13.86
N LYS A 456 -38.89 -5.62 -15.17
CA LYS A 456 -38.32 -4.49 -15.93
C LYS A 456 -39.23 -3.26 -15.94
N ARG A 457 -40.55 -3.42 -15.96
CA ARG A 457 -41.53 -2.32 -15.99
C ARG A 457 -41.59 -1.51 -14.69
N SER A 458 -41.36 -2.14 -13.54
CA SER A 458 -41.46 -1.45 -12.24
C SER A 458 -40.34 -0.45 -11.98
N ARG A 459 -40.65 0.67 -11.32
CA ARG A 459 -39.64 1.66 -10.89
C ARG A 459 -39.00 1.30 -9.54
N ILE A 460 -39.42 0.22 -8.91
CA ILE A 460 -38.98 -0.20 -7.59
C ILE A 460 -37.80 -1.15 -7.70
N ASP A 461 -36.74 -0.85 -6.95
CA ASP A 461 -35.47 -1.60 -6.98
C ASP A 461 -35.46 -2.81 -6.05
N ALA A 462 -36.28 -2.83 -4.99
CA ALA A 462 -36.39 -3.93 -4.04
C ALA A 462 -37.54 -4.87 -4.42
N VAL A 463 -37.22 -6.15 -4.65
CA VAL A 463 -38.19 -7.20 -4.99
C VAL A 463 -38.23 -8.21 -3.84
N LEU A 464 -39.43 -8.39 -3.25
CA LEU A 464 -39.71 -9.41 -2.25
C LEU A 464 -40.42 -10.59 -2.92
N ILE A 465 -39.77 -11.75 -2.91
CA ILE A 465 -40.27 -12.97 -3.51
C ILE A 465 -40.77 -13.89 -2.40
N VAL A 466 -42.05 -14.26 -2.45
CA VAL A 466 -42.69 -15.15 -1.49
C VAL A 466 -43.07 -16.46 -2.20
N PRO A 467 -42.52 -17.62 -1.77
CA PRO A 467 -42.81 -18.92 -2.38
C PRO A 467 -44.23 -19.41 -2.05
N VAL A 468 -44.70 -20.43 -2.78
CA VAL A 468 -45.99 -21.10 -2.52
C VAL A 468 -45.88 -21.91 -1.22
N ALA A 469 -46.21 -21.26 -0.11
CA ALA A 469 -46.44 -21.91 1.18
C ALA A 469 -47.17 -20.96 2.13
N LEU A 470 -47.76 -21.50 3.19
CA LEU A 470 -48.15 -20.75 4.38
C LEU A 470 -46.88 -20.16 5.02
N CYS A 471 -46.38 -19.04 4.50
CA CYS A 471 -45.17 -18.38 4.95
C CYS A 471 -45.51 -17.14 5.76
N HIS A 472 -45.75 -17.28 7.08
CA HIS A 472 -46.05 -16.13 7.93
C HIS A 472 -44.82 -15.22 8.13
N LEU A 473 -44.76 -14.12 7.37
CA LEU A 473 -43.78 -13.06 7.50
C LEU A 473 -44.30 -11.93 8.40
N ASP A 474 -43.46 -11.52 9.36
CA ASP A 474 -43.72 -10.36 10.22
C ASP A 474 -43.19 -9.07 9.56
N VAL A 475 -44.02 -8.01 9.59
CA VAL A 475 -43.68 -6.68 9.06
C VAL A 475 -42.42 -6.12 9.74
N GLY A 476 -42.22 -6.40 11.03
CA GLY A 476 -41.02 -5.99 11.77
C GLY A 476 -39.73 -6.61 11.20
N ILE A 477 -39.81 -7.88 10.79
CA ILE A 477 -38.69 -8.60 10.16
C ILE A 477 -38.44 -8.05 8.75
N ILE A 478 -39.50 -7.85 7.95
CA ILE A 478 -39.37 -7.28 6.60
C ILE A 478 -38.76 -5.88 6.65
N ARG A 479 -39.18 -5.03 7.61
CA ARG A 479 -38.59 -3.69 7.80
C ARG A 479 -37.12 -3.74 8.17
N LYS A 480 -36.72 -4.65 9.06
CA LYS A 480 -35.30 -4.88 9.40
C LYS A 480 -34.52 -5.37 8.18
N ALA A 481 -35.08 -6.32 7.44
CA ALA A 481 -34.48 -6.84 6.23
C ALA A 481 -34.28 -5.75 5.16
N LEU A 482 -35.26 -4.87 4.98
CA LEU A 482 -35.13 -3.72 4.08
C LEU A 482 -34.05 -2.74 4.52
N ASN A 483 -33.95 -2.46 5.82
CA ASN A 483 -32.88 -1.62 6.35
C ASN A 483 -31.49 -2.24 6.16
N ILE A 484 -31.37 -3.56 6.29
CA ILE A 484 -30.12 -4.29 5.99
C ILE A 484 -29.85 -4.25 4.48
N TRP A 485 -30.86 -4.53 3.65
CA TRP A 485 -30.74 -4.53 2.18
C TRP A 485 -30.28 -3.17 1.65
N ARG A 486 -30.73 -2.05 2.23
CA ARG A 486 -30.25 -0.70 1.87
C ARG A 486 -28.74 -0.53 2.02
N VAL A 487 -28.13 -1.23 2.98
CA VAL A 487 -26.68 -1.19 3.20
C VAL A 487 -25.94 -2.12 2.23
N VAL A 488 -26.59 -3.21 1.80
CA VAL A 488 -26.02 -4.25 0.93
C VAL A 488 -26.95 -4.63 -0.24
N PRO A 489 -27.28 -3.69 -1.16
CA PRO A 489 -28.28 -3.95 -2.21
C PRO A 489 -27.83 -5.01 -3.23
N ASN A 490 -26.52 -5.24 -3.34
CA ASN A 490 -25.95 -6.21 -4.27
C ASN A 490 -26.05 -7.67 -3.78
N ARG A 491 -26.76 -7.94 -2.68
CA ARG A 491 -26.93 -9.28 -2.08
C ARG A 491 -28.41 -9.63 -1.93
N SER A 492 -28.72 -10.93 -1.98
CA SER A 492 -30.03 -11.44 -1.55
C SER A 492 -30.08 -11.59 -0.03
N ILE A 493 -31.23 -11.24 0.56
CA ILE A 493 -31.53 -11.46 1.97
C ILE A 493 -32.65 -12.49 2.05
N THR A 494 -32.35 -13.60 2.71
CA THR A 494 -33.28 -14.71 2.89
C THR A 494 -33.97 -14.58 4.24
N LEU A 495 -35.30 -14.58 4.23
CA LEU A 495 -36.16 -14.44 5.40
C LEU A 495 -36.79 -15.80 5.72
N PRO A 496 -36.51 -16.39 6.90
CA PRO A 496 -37.13 -17.64 7.28
C PRO A 496 -38.63 -17.44 7.54
N CYS A 497 -39.47 -18.32 6.97
CA CYS A 497 -40.88 -18.38 7.28
C CYS A 497 -41.07 -19.02 8.66
N LYS A 498 -41.95 -18.49 9.52
CA LYS A 498 -42.15 -19.05 10.87
C LYS A 498 -42.82 -20.43 10.88
N SER A 499 -43.52 -20.77 9.80
CA SER A 499 -44.47 -21.89 9.70
C SER A 499 -44.08 -22.95 8.67
N SER A 500 -42.95 -22.80 7.98
CA SER A 500 -42.50 -23.72 6.94
C SER A 500 -40.97 -23.66 6.75
N ASP A 501 -40.40 -24.70 6.14
CA ASP A 501 -38.98 -24.74 5.75
C ASP A 501 -38.64 -23.83 4.56
N PHE A 502 -39.66 -23.18 3.99
CA PHE A 502 -39.48 -22.22 2.92
C PHE A 502 -38.93 -20.90 3.44
N SER A 503 -38.32 -20.14 2.55
CA SER A 503 -37.82 -18.81 2.85
C SER A 503 -38.24 -17.81 1.79
N ALA A 504 -38.61 -16.62 2.23
CA ALA A 504 -38.85 -15.50 1.32
C ALA A 504 -37.52 -14.81 1.00
N ASN A 505 -37.37 -14.30 -0.21
CA ASN A 505 -36.12 -13.68 -0.64
C ASN A 505 -36.34 -12.21 -0.99
N LEU A 506 -35.55 -11.33 -0.38
CA LEU A 506 -35.48 -9.91 -0.68
C LEU A 506 -34.21 -9.63 -1.49
N LEU A 507 -34.36 -9.07 -2.69
CA LEU A 507 -33.23 -8.89 -3.60
C LEU A 507 -33.43 -7.69 -4.53
N HIS A 508 -32.34 -7.22 -5.10
CA HIS A 508 -32.37 -6.10 -6.03
C HIS A 508 -32.87 -6.52 -7.41
N LYS A 509 -33.73 -5.71 -8.01
CA LYS A 509 -34.34 -5.91 -9.34
C LYS A 509 -33.31 -6.28 -10.40
N MET A 510 -32.20 -5.54 -10.51
CA MET A 510 -31.10 -5.86 -11.44
C MET A 510 -30.53 -7.27 -11.23
N LEU A 511 -30.32 -7.69 -9.97
CA LEU A 511 -29.85 -9.02 -9.62
C LEU A 511 -30.89 -10.07 -10.05
N PHE A 512 -32.18 -9.82 -9.78
CA PHE A 512 -33.26 -10.68 -10.22
C PHE A 512 -33.27 -10.84 -11.73
N THR A 513 -33.26 -9.72 -12.47
CA THR A 513 -33.27 -9.75 -13.94
C THR A 513 -32.04 -10.44 -14.51
N SER A 514 -30.88 -10.30 -13.86
CA SER A 514 -29.65 -11.01 -14.25
C SER A 514 -29.83 -12.51 -14.10
N ILE A 515 -30.40 -12.97 -12.99
CA ILE A 515 -30.68 -14.40 -12.71
C ILE A 515 -31.69 -14.95 -13.72
N LEU A 516 -32.78 -14.23 -13.97
CA LEU A 516 -33.77 -14.57 -14.99
C LEU A 516 -33.17 -14.59 -16.41
N SER A 517 -32.07 -13.86 -16.63
CA SER A 517 -31.33 -13.79 -17.90
C SER A 517 -30.07 -14.67 -17.95
N GLY A 518 -29.84 -15.53 -16.95
CA GLY A 518 -28.67 -16.41 -16.83
C GLY A 518 -28.89 -17.82 -17.38
N SER A 519 -28.19 -18.81 -16.80
CA SER A 519 -28.27 -20.24 -17.15
C SER A 519 -29.61 -20.92 -16.85
N HIS A 520 -30.48 -20.28 -16.05
CA HIS A 520 -31.75 -20.83 -15.58
C HIS A 520 -32.98 -20.27 -16.32
N LYS A 521 -32.80 -19.67 -17.51
CA LYS A 521 -33.90 -19.07 -18.32
C LYS A 521 -35.09 -20.00 -18.60
N ASP A 522 -34.81 -21.29 -18.70
CA ASP A 522 -35.78 -22.34 -19.04
C ASP A 522 -36.20 -23.19 -17.84
N ALA A 523 -35.80 -22.83 -16.62
CA ALA A 523 -36.28 -23.52 -15.43
C ALA A 523 -37.78 -23.24 -15.19
N ASP A 524 -38.50 -24.30 -14.81
CA ASP A 524 -39.93 -24.24 -14.53
C ASP A 524 -40.20 -23.39 -13.29
N LEU A 525 -41.26 -22.60 -13.37
CA LEU A 525 -41.69 -21.69 -12.31
C LEU A 525 -42.12 -22.41 -11.01
N ASP A 526 -42.28 -23.74 -11.09
CA ASP A 526 -42.62 -24.61 -9.97
C ASP A 526 -41.42 -25.08 -9.14
N THR A 527 -40.20 -24.85 -9.62
CA THR A 527 -39.00 -25.10 -8.82
C THR A 527 -38.88 -24.06 -7.70
N PRO A 528 -38.63 -24.47 -6.44
CA PRO A 528 -38.30 -23.53 -5.37
C PRO A 528 -37.16 -22.62 -5.82
N PHE A 529 -37.21 -21.33 -5.50
CA PHE A 529 -36.15 -20.36 -5.79
C PHE A 529 -34.84 -20.62 -5.02
N ASP A 530 -34.59 -21.85 -4.59
CA ASP A 530 -33.40 -22.27 -3.87
C ASP A 530 -32.12 -22.01 -4.67
N PHE A 531 -32.21 -21.99 -6.01
CA PHE A 531 -31.10 -21.58 -6.89
C PHE A 531 -30.65 -20.13 -6.67
N LEU A 532 -31.47 -19.25 -6.09
CA LEU A 532 -31.07 -17.90 -5.71
C LEU A 532 -29.96 -17.92 -4.65
N ASN A 533 -29.88 -18.97 -3.83
CA ASN A 533 -28.85 -19.13 -2.80
C ASN A 533 -27.49 -19.56 -3.39
N GLU A 534 -27.48 -20.26 -4.53
CA GLU A 534 -26.25 -20.68 -5.22
C GLU A 534 -25.69 -19.58 -6.13
N ALA A 535 -26.56 -18.79 -6.77
CA ALA A 535 -26.15 -17.70 -7.67
C ALA A 535 -25.71 -16.42 -6.93
N SER A 536 -26.17 -16.23 -5.70
CA SER A 536 -25.87 -15.09 -4.83
C SER A 536 -24.76 -15.47 -3.83
N GLY A 537 -23.51 -15.16 -4.17
CA GLY A 537 -22.41 -15.36 -3.23
C GLY A 537 -22.64 -14.58 -1.94
N SER A 538 -22.70 -15.31 -0.81
CA SER A 538 -22.69 -14.90 0.60
C SER A 538 -24.01 -14.41 1.26
N ILE A 539 -24.65 -15.35 1.96
CA ILE A 539 -25.82 -15.22 2.84
C ILE A 539 -25.45 -14.53 4.16
N LEU A 540 -26.19 -13.49 4.54
CA LEU A 540 -26.29 -13.04 5.93
C LEU A 540 -27.54 -13.70 6.53
N LEU A 541 -27.36 -14.86 7.16
CA LEU A 541 -28.41 -15.53 7.92
C LEU A 541 -28.52 -14.80 9.25
N VAL A 542 -29.60 -14.06 9.48
CA VAL A 542 -29.89 -13.50 10.80
C VAL A 542 -30.28 -14.68 11.69
N THR A 543 -29.30 -15.28 12.38
CA THR A 543 -29.56 -16.34 13.34
C THR A 543 -30.15 -15.77 14.63
N ARG A 544 -30.99 -16.58 15.26
CA ARG A 544 -31.81 -16.26 16.43
C ARG A 544 -30.99 -15.88 17.68
N ASP A 545 -29.70 -16.21 17.68
CA ASP A 545 -28.79 -16.07 18.84
C ASP A 545 -28.09 -14.69 18.94
N GLN A 546 -28.23 -13.83 17.93
CA GLN A 546 -27.63 -12.49 17.93
C GLN A 546 -28.49 -11.42 18.64
N LEU A 547 -29.58 -11.81 19.31
CA LEU A 547 -30.52 -10.87 19.95
C LEU A 547 -30.26 -10.59 21.45
N ASP A 548 -29.44 -11.37 22.15
CA ASP A 548 -29.48 -11.37 23.63
C ASP A 548 -28.17 -11.02 24.40
N ALA A 549 -27.09 -10.57 23.76
CA ALA A 549 -25.81 -10.36 24.48
C ALA A 549 -25.38 -8.89 24.58
N SER A 550 -25.64 -8.25 25.72
CA SER A 550 -24.95 -7.03 26.15
C SER A 550 -24.68 -7.03 27.67
N THR A 551 -23.60 -6.33 28.08
CA THR A 551 -23.01 -6.17 29.44
C THR A 551 -21.99 -7.26 29.83
N SER A 552 -20.75 -7.01 30.27
CA SER A 552 -20.15 -5.90 31.01
C SER A 552 -18.60 -5.88 30.87
N ALA A 553 -17.94 -4.77 31.20
CA ALA A 553 -16.48 -4.60 31.19
C ALA A 553 -15.96 -3.95 32.49
N GLN A 554 -14.64 -4.10 32.71
CA GLN A 554 -13.71 -3.36 33.62
C GLN A 554 -13.69 -3.78 35.11
N THR A 555 -12.61 -3.74 35.91
CA THR A 555 -11.19 -3.25 35.86
C THR A 555 -10.45 -3.72 37.15
N ARG A 556 -9.10 -3.72 37.21
CA ARG A 556 -8.34 -3.27 38.42
C ARG A 556 -6.81 -3.15 38.24
N SER A 557 -6.18 -2.25 39.02
CA SER A 557 -4.78 -1.81 38.97
C SER A 557 -3.98 -2.01 40.28
N THR A 558 -2.65 -2.12 40.13
CA THR A 558 -1.48 -1.53 40.86
C THR A 558 -1.14 -1.78 42.36
N LYS A 559 0.14 -2.23 42.57
CA LYS A 559 1.27 -1.84 43.49
C LYS A 559 1.08 -1.85 45.03
N THR A 560 2.08 -2.20 45.88
CA THR A 560 3.23 -1.34 46.33
C THR A 560 4.33 -2.10 47.15
N GLU A 561 5.51 -1.46 47.28
CA GLU A 561 6.86 -1.62 47.93
C GLU A 561 7.06 -2.37 49.30
N CYS A 562 8.30 -2.77 49.75
CA CYS A 562 9.30 -1.91 50.45
C CYS A 562 10.69 -2.57 50.83
N VAL A 563 11.79 -1.79 50.59
CA VAL A 563 13.09 -1.49 51.29
C VAL A 563 13.98 -2.55 52.04
N ILE A 564 15.27 -2.63 51.65
CA ILE A 564 16.47 -2.70 52.55
C ILE A 564 17.64 -1.91 51.91
N LEU A 565 18.12 -0.84 52.56
CA LEU A 565 18.92 0.22 51.92
C LEU A 565 20.08 0.70 52.81
N HIS A 566 21.30 0.13 52.66
CA HIS A 566 22.53 0.96 52.68
C HIS A 566 23.77 0.21 52.16
N SER A 567 24.02 -1.03 52.58
CA SER A 567 25.16 -1.83 52.08
C SER A 567 24.90 -2.44 50.69
N LEU A 568 23.62 -2.61 50.35
CA LEU A 568 23.13 -2.98 49.02
C LEU A 568 23.28 -1.85 48.00
N LYS A 569 23.36 -0.57 48.38
CA LYS A 569 23.18 0.56 47.44
C LYS A 569 24.28 0.67 46.37
N MET A 570 25.51 0.28 46.68
CA MET A 570 26.63 0.25 45.72
C MET A 570 26.63 -1.01 44.85
N ARG A 571 26.28 -2.18 45.40
CA ARG A 571 26.15 -3.45 44.65
C ARG A 571 24.88 -3.48 43.79
N ALA A 572 23.80 -2.87 44.28
CA ALA A 572 22.54 -2.65 43.58
C ALA A 572 22.68 -1.59 42.49
N SER A 573 23.41 -0.48 42.71
CA SER A 573 23.70 0.49 41.64
C SER A 573 24.43 -0.18 40.46
N GLN A 574 25.45 -1.02 40.72
CA GLN A 574 26.12 -1.79 39.66
C GLN A 574 25.18 -2.80 38.98
N SER A 575 24.34 -3.50 39.74
CA SER A 575 23.34 -4.43 39.20
C SER A 575 22.28 -3.71 38.34
N THR A 576 21.85 -2.51 38.74
CA THR A 576 20.91 -1.67 38.02
C THR A 576 21.55 -1.12 36.75
N LEU A 577 22.79 -0.64 36.80
CA LEU A 577 23.57 -0.21 35.63
C LEU A 577 23.75 -1.34 34.61
N ASN A 578 24.02 -2.56 35.07
CA ASN A 578 24.12 -3.74 34.22
C ASN A 578 22.75 -4.09 33.58
N ALA A 579 21.65 -4.05 34.35
CA ALA A 579 20.31 -4.30 33.83
C ALA A 579 19.87 -3.23 32.80
N VAL A 580 20.17 -1.97 33.07
CA VAL A 580 19.98 -0.84 32.13
C VAL A 580 20.83 -1.06 30.88
N GLY A 581 22.07 -1.55 31.02
CA GLY A 581 22.94 -1.91 29.91
C GLY A 581 22.36 -3.00 29.02
N VAL A 582 21.76 -4.04 29.59
CA VAL A 582 21.08 -5.11 28.83
C VAL A 582 19.90 -4.55 28.05
N ILE A 583 19.04 -3.75 28.69
CA ILE A 583 17.88 -3.14 28.01
C ILE A 583 18.35 -2.19 26.90
N TYR A 584 19.35 -1.36 27.18
CA TYR A 584 19.94 -0.45 26.21
C TYR A 584 20.52 -1.19 25.00
N PHE A 585 21.25 -2.29 25.23
CA PHE A 585 21.78 -3.13 24.16
C PHE A 585 20.67 -3.79 23.35
N VAL A 586 19.60 -4.26 23.99
CA VAL A 586 18.41 -4.79 23.29
C VAL A 586 17.76 -3.72 22.42
N LEU A 587 17.62 -2.48 22.90
CA LEU A 587 17.10 -1.37 22.10
C LEU A 587 17.99 -1.06 20.89
N ILE A 588 19.32 -1.11 21.04
CA ILE A 588 20.26 -0.95 19.92
C ILE A 588 20.15 -2.12 18.94
N ALA A 589 20.01 -3.36 19.42
CA ALA A 589 19.83 -4.53 18.59
C ALA A 589 18.50 -4.47 17.80
N ILE A 590 17.43 -3.97 18.43
CA ILE A 590 16.16 -3.68 17.77
C ILE A 590 16.35 -2.62 16.68
N PHE A 591 17.05 -1.53 16.98
CA PHE A 591 17.36 -0.51 15.98
C PHE A 591 18.20 -1.08 14.83
N PHE A 592 19.24 -1.87 15.13
CA PHE A 592 20.07 -2.55 14.12
C PHE A 592 19.23 -3.44 13.21
N TYR A 593 18.32 -4.22 13.78
CA TYR A 593 17.41 -5.08 13.03
C TYR A 593 16.43 -4.27 12.17
N GLN A 594 15.76 -3.26 12.74
CA GLN A 594 14.78 -2.43 12.04
C GLN A 594 15.40 -1.58 10.92
N SER A 595 16.67 -1.21 11.06
CA SER A 595 17.44 -0.46 10.06
C SER A 595 18.23 -1.33 9.08
N ASN A 596 18.04 -2.66 9.08
CA ASN A 596 18.79 -3.61 8.24
C ASN A 596 20.32 -3.45 8.36
N GLY A 597 20.84 -3.30 9.57
CA GLY A 597 22.26 -3.13 9.83
C GLY A 597 22.72 -1.67 9.81
N PHE A 598 21.92 -0.76 10.37
CA PHE A 598 22.19 0.68 10.41
C PHE A 598 22.24 1.36 9.04
N VAL A 599 21.51 0.85 8.05
CA VAL A 599 21.40 1.51 6.74
C VAL A 599 20.59 2.80 6.91
N LYS A 600 21.21 3.94 6.62
CA LYS A 600 20.58 5.26 6.75
C LYS A 600 19.54 5.51 5.66
N PHE A 601 18.32 5.88 6.07
CA PHE A 601 17.24 6.31 5.18
C PHE A 601 16.50 7.52 5.77
N TYR A 602 16.23 8.53 4.95
CA TYR A 602 15.57 9.78 5.38
C TYR A 602 14.05 9.62 5.42
N ASN A 603 13.54 8.89 6.40
CA ASN A 603 12.11 8.82 6.73
C ASN A 603 11.89 9.24 8.19
N ALA A 604 10.64 9.50 8.59
CA ALA A 604 10.33 9.90 9.96
C ALA A 604 10.64 8.83 11.02
N MET A 605 10.82 7.55 10.62
CA MET A 605 11.00 6.43 11.53
C MET A 605 12.46 6.15 11.89
N TYR A 606 13.41 6.43 10.99
CA TYR A 606 14.84 6.25 11.25
C TYR A 606 15.35 7.11 12.42
N PRO A 607 15.06 8.43 12.47
CA PRO A 607 15.41 9.26 13.63
C PRO A 607 14.80 8.76 14.93
N VAL A 608 13.56 8.23 14.86
CA VAL A 608 12.85 7.69 16.03
C VAL A 608 13.56 6.44 16.55
N TRP A 609 13.88 5.47 15.69
CA TRP A 609 14.59 4.27 16.12
C TRP A 609 16.01 4.56 16.61
N LYS A 610 16.69 5.53 15.98
CA LYS A 610 18.01 5.99 16.39
C LYS A 610 18.00 6.65 17.77
N VAL A 611 16.97 7.43 18.11
CA VAL A 611 16.93 8.19 19.37
C VAL A 611 16.40 7.38 20.57
N ILE A 612 15.59 6.34 20.35
CA ILE A 612 14.97 5.52 21.42
C ILE A 612 15.97 5.02 22.48
N PRO A 613 17.14 4.45 22.12
CA PRO A 613 18.13 4.03 23.12
C PRO A 613 18.61 5.21 23.99
N ILE A 614 18.80 6.38 23.40
CA ILE A 614 19.27 7.59 24.10
C ILE A 614 18.18 8.17 25.00
N VAL A 615 16.93 8.22 24.54
CA VAL A 615 15.78 8.62 25.37
C VAL A 615 15.65 7.69 26.58
N PHE A 616 15.84 6.38 26.40
CA PHE A 616 15.84 5.44 27.51
C PHE A 616 16.93 5.76 28.55
N LEU A 617 18.17 6.02 28.12
CA LEU A 617 19.23 6.44 29.04
C LEU A 617 18.91 7.77 29.72
N GLY A 618 18.31 8.73 29.00
CA GLY A 618 17.90 10.03 29.53
C GLY A 618 16.81 9.90 30.60
N LEU A 619 15.82 9.03 30.38
CA LEU A 619 14.78 8.71 31.35
C LEU A 619 15.35 8.01 32.59
N PHE A 620 16.25 7.05 32.40
CA PHE A 620 16.95 6.42 33.52
C PHE A 620 17.75 7.45 34.33
N ALA A 621 18.50 8.32 33.66
CA ALA A 621 19.25 9.39 34.30
C ALA A 621 18.31 10.34 35.08
N ALA A 622 17.14 10.69 34.54
CA ALA A 622 16.22 11.62 35.18
C ALA A 622 15.52 11.03 36.43
N ILE A 623 15.09 9.78 36.34
CA ILE A 623 14.27 9.12 37.38
C ILE A 623 15.16 8.61 38.51
N ASP A 624 16.13 7.75 38.18
CA ASP A 624 17.00 7.10 39.16
C ASP A 624 18.35 7.81 39.26
N GLY A 625 19.00 8.07 38.11
CA GLY A 625 20.28 8.76 38.06
C GLY A 625 21.42 8.01 38.76
N GLY A 626 21.26 6.70 39.02
CA GLY A 626 22.25 5.87 39.72
C GLY A 626 22.61 6.36 41.11
N GLY A 627 21.75 7.18 41.76
CA GLY A 627 22.01 7.78 43.07
C GLY A 627 22.76 9.11 43.06
N LEU A 628 22.93 9.76 41.90
CA LEU A 628 23.50 11.11 41.80
C LEU A 628 22.62 12.19 42.47
N PRO A 629 23.22 13.27 43.00
CA PRO A 629 22.45 14.40 43.54
C PRO A 629 21.65 15.12 42.44
N PRO A 630 20.52 15.77 42.77
CA PRO A 630 19.58 16.33 41.79
C PRO A 630 20.21 17.25 40.73
N GLY A 631 21.16 18.11 41.12
CA GLY A 631 21.84 19.01 40.17
C GLY A 631 22.72 18.27 39.16
N LYS A 632 23.53 17.29 39.61
CA LYS A 632 24.34 16.45 38.71
C LYS A 632 23.47 15.54 37.86
N ARG A 633 22.36 15.05 38.42
CA ARG A 633 21.35 14.26 37.71
C ARG A 633 20.73 15.04 36.55
N ALA A 634 20.33 16.30 36.79
CA ALA A 634 19.79 17.18 35.77
C ALA A 634 20.81 17.46 34.65
N ALA A 635 22.07 17.73 34.99
CA ALA A 635 23.12 17.93 34.00
C ALA A 635 23.36 16.69 33.12
N LEU A 636 23.35 15.49 33.70
CA LEU A 636 23.48 14.22 32.98
C LEU A 636 22.30 13.97 32.03
N THR A 637 21.07 14.23 32.49
CA THR A 637 19.86 14.13 31.68
C THR A 637 19.85 15.13 30.52
N LEU A 638 20.18 16.40 30.79
CA LEU A 638 20.25 17.43 29.75
C LEU A 638 21.29 17.09 28.68
N GLY A 639 22.47 16.59 29.09
CA GLY A 639 23.47 16.10 28.14
C GLY A 639 22.96 15.01 27.20
N LEU A 640 22.20 14.03 27.74
CA LEU A 640 21.59 12.95 26.95
C LEU A 640 20.45 13.44 26.05
N ILE A 641 19.62 14.37 26.53
CA ILE A 641 18.52 14.96 25.73
C ILE A 641 19.09 15.72 24.54
N PHE A 642 20.10 16.56 24.75
CA PHE A 642 20.75 17.30 23.67
C PHE A 642 21.49 16.37 22.69
N GLY A 643 22.07 15.25 23.17
CA GLY A 643 22.57 14.19 22.30
C GLY A 643 21.48 13.53 21.45
N GLY A 644 20.31 13.27 22.04
CA GLY A 644 19.15 12.74 21.31
C GLY A 644 18.57 13.73 20.29
N ILE A 645 18.53 15.03 20.60
CA ILE A 645 18.15 16.08 19.65
C ILE A 645 19.14 16.10 18.48
N GLY A 646 20.44 15.99 18.75
CA GLY A 646 21.48 15.86 17.73
C GLY A 646 21.24 14.65 16.81
N ASP A 647 20.91 13.49 17.38
CA ASP A 647 20.59 12.27 16.62
C ASP A 647 19.39 12.45 15.69
N VAL A 648 18.34 13.13 16.17
CA VAL A 648 17.13 13.41 15.36
C VAL A 648 17.46 14.36 14.21
N LEU A 649 18.21 15.43 14.48
CA LEU A 649 18.59 16.42 13.47
C LEU A 649 19.46 15.79 12.36
N ILE A 650 20.49 15.03 12.72
CA ILE A 650 21.36 14.33 11.75
C ILE A 650 20.62 13.22 11.01
N GLY A 651 19.64 12.57 11.66
CA GLY A 651 18.83 11.51 11.06
C GLY A 651 17.75 12.00 10.10
N SER A 652 17.26 13.23 10.26
CA SER A 652 16.07 13.72 9.55
C SER A 652 16.37 14.28 8.16
N SER A 653 17.56 14.85 7.94
CA SER A 653 17.93 15.45 6.64
C SER A 653 19.43 15.34 6.36
N LYS A 654 19.82 15.48 5.10
CA LYS A 654 21.24 15.53 4.68
C LYS A 654 21.96 16.78 5.22
N GLU A 655 21.23 17.88 5.36
CA GLU A 655 21.72 19.16 5.88
C GLU A 655 21.68 19.23 7.44
N GLY A 656 21.36 18.12 8.10
CA GLY A 656 21.19 18.06 9.55
C GLY A 656 22.49 18.06 10.37
N LEU A 657 23.65 17.99 9.72
CA LEU A 657 24.94 17.86 10.40
C LEU A 657 25.37 19.14 11.17
N PRO A 658 25.32 20.35 10.61
CA PRO A 658 25.59 21.58 11.37
C PRO A 658 24.65 21.80 12.58
N PRO A 659 23.30 21.75 12.44
CA PRO A 659 22.41 21.93 13.59
C PRO A 659 22.51 20.78 14.60
N GLY A 660 22.80 19.56 14.16
CA GLY A 660 23.11 18.43 15.03
C GLY A 660 24.39 18.63 15.85
N GLY A 661 25.46 19.15 15.23
CA GLY A 661 26.70 19.49 15.91
C GLY A 661 26.52 20.55 17.00
N VAL A 662 25.66 21.55 16.79
CA VAL A 662 25.30 22.52 17.84
C VAL A 662 24.62 21.84 19.03
N ALA A 663 23.68 20.92 18.78
CA ALA A 663 23.01 20.18 19.84
C ALA A 663 24.01 19.32 20.65
N PHE A 664 24.92 18.59 19.98
CA PHE A 664 25.97 17.83 20.65
C PHE A 664 26.95 18.72 21.44
N ALA A 665 27.31 19.90 20.91
CA ALA A 665 28.13 20.88 21.61
C ALA A 665 27.51 21.27 22.96
N VAL A 666 26.23 21.64 22.95
CA VAL A 666 25.47 22.01 24.16
C VAL A 666 25.41 20.84 25.14
N GLY A 667 25.19 19.62 24.64
CA GLY A 667 25.19 18.41 25.46
C GLY A 667 26.52 18.18 26.20
N HIS A 668 27.65 18.37 25.52
CA HIS A 668 28.97 18.25 26.14
C HIS A 668 29.26 19.32 27.19
N LEU A 669 28.78 20.54 27.01
CA LEU A 669 28.90 21.59 28.03
C LEU A 669 28.22 21.18 29.35
N PHE A 670 27.06 20.50 29.29
CA PHE A 670 26.43 19.95 30.49
C PHE A 670 27.27 18.84 31.12
N TYR A 671 27.89 17.96 30.32
CA TYR A 671 28.77 16.93 30.87
C TYR A 671 30.06 17.50 31.47
N MET A 672 30.56 18.64 30.99
CA MET A 672 31.75 19.29 31.57
C MET A 672 31.58 19.67 33.04
N SER A 673 30.35 19.85 33.52
CA SER A 673 30.08 20.07 34.95
C SER A 673 30.63 18.95 35.85
N PHE A 674 30.79 17.73 35.31
CA PHE A 674 31.35 16.58 36.02
C PHE A 674 32.89 16.58 36.10
N PHE A 675 33.57 17.50 35.40
CA PHE A 675 35.02 17.62 35.36
C PHE A 675 35.53 18.61 36.43
N ILE A 676 34.70 19.58 36.83
CA ILE A 676 35.06 20.68 37.75
C ILE A 676 35.47 20.17 39.13
N SER A 677 34.99 19.00 39.56
CA SER A 677 35.29 18.43 40.88
C SER A 677 36.75 17.97 41.05
N ARG A 678 37.63 18.10 40.05
CA ARG A 678 39.05 17.70 40.13
C ARG A 678 39.97 18.75 39.49
N PRO A 679 41.16 19.01 40.07
CA PRO A 679 42.13 19.91 39.47
C PRO A 679 42.75 19.30 38.20
N LEU A 680 42.82 20.09 37.12
CA LEU A 680 43.31 19.64 35.83
C LEU A 680 44.84 19.77 35.74
N LYS A 681 45.55 18.63 35.65
CA LYS A 681 46.95 18.57 35.21
C LYS A 681 46.98 18.02 33.78
N ILE A 682 47.40 18.83 32.81
CA ILE A 682 47.29 18.49 31.38
C ILE A 682 48.37 17.47 30.98
N TYR A 683 47.95 16.39 30.31
CA TYR A 683 48.86 15.47 29.64
C TYR A 683 49.18 15.95 28.21
N TRP A 684 50.28 16.69 28.08
CA TRP A 684 50.71 17.36 26.84
C TRP A 684 50.86 16.44 25.61
N PRO A 685 51.39 15.20 25.69
CA PRO A 685 51.55 14.35 24.50
C PRO A 685 50.23 14.04 23.79
N LEU A 686 49.16 13.80 24.55
CA LEU A 686 47.83 13.56 23.97
C LEU A 686 47.23 14.83 23.37
N LEU A 687 47.46 15.99 24.01
CA LEU A 687 47.00 17.27 23.48
C LEU A 687 47.60 17.54 22.10
N TYR A 688 48.91 17.33 21.94
CA TYR A 688 49.58 17.49 20.65
C TYR A 688 49.05 16.52 19.59
N PHE A 689 48.84 15.25 19.97
CA PHE A 689 48.28 14.24 19.05
C PHE A 689 46.88 14.62 18.56
N VAL A 690 45.98 14.98 19.48
CA VAL A 690 44.60 15.39 19.16
C VAL A 690 44.58 16.67 18.34
N ALA A 691 45.48 17.62 18.62
CA ALA A 691 45.62 18.85 17.84
C ALA A 691 46.12 18.58 16.40
N ALA A 692 47.12 17.70 16.24
CA ALA A 692 47.64 17.33 14.93
C ALA A 692 46.59 16.61 14.08
N TRP A 693 45.87 15.64 14.64
CA TRP A 693 44.78 14.95 13.95
C TRP A 693 43.65 15.91 13.55
N ALA A 694 43.31 16.85 14.43
CA ALA A 694 42.31 17.86 14.12
C ALA A 694 42.74 18.84 13.02
N ALA A 695 44.04 19.15 12.90
CA ALA A 695 44.55 19.95 11.79
C ALA A 695 44.41 19.21 10.45
N VAL A 696 44.69 17.90 10.42
CA VAL A 696 44.48 17.05 9.23
C VAL A 696 43.01 17.02 8.84
N LEU A 697 42.10 16.75 9.77
CA LEU A 697 40.66 16.78 9.50
C LEU A 697 40.17 18.16 9.07
N GLY A 698 40.61 19.21 9.77
CA GLY A 698 40.18 20.59 9.52
C GLY A 698 40.62 21.12 8.15
N THR A 699 41.83 20.78 7.69
CA THR A 699 42.30 21.15 6.35
C THR A 699 41.48 20.48 5.25
N VAL A 700 41.16 19.20 5.38
CA VAL A 700 40.32 18.48 4.40
C VAL A 700 38.92 19.07 4.29
N VAL A 701 38.30 19.41 5.42
CA VAL A 701 36.93 19.97 5.47
C VAL A 701 36.87 21.42 4.98
N TYR A 702 37.91 22.23 5.26
CA TYR A 702 37.97 23.65 4.89
C TYR A 702 37.88 23.88 3.37
N PHE A 703 38.45 22.99 2.55
CA PHE A 703 38.40 23.12 1.09
C PHE A 703 37.10 22.62 0.44
N LEU A 704 36.27 21.88 1.18
CA LEU A 704 35.14 21.12 0.61
C LEU A 704 33.76 21.61 1.09
N ARG A 705 33.69 22.56 2.03
CA ARG A 705 32.42 22.98 2.66
C ARG A 705 32.32 24.49 2.84
N ASP A 706 31.09 24.97 2.99
CA ASP A 706 30.80 26.38 3.23
C ASP A 706 31.44 26.92 4.53
N PRO A 707 31.93 28.17 4.55
CA PRO A 707 32.63 28.76 5.70
C PRO A 707 31.82 28.72 7.01
N PHE A 708 30.49 28.81 6.92
CA PHE A 708 29.60 28.79 8.07
C PHE A 708 29.53 27.40 8.75
N ASP A 709 29.46 26.33 7.95
CA ASP A 709 29.47 24.96 8.48
C ASP A 709 30.83 24.61 9.09
N VAL A 710 31.92 25.07 8.46
CA VAL A 710 33.29 24.90 8.98
C VAL A 710 33.44 25.61 10.34
N PHE A 711 32.86 26.80 10.50
CA PHE A 711 32.87 27.53 11.76
C PHE A 711 32.14 26.78 12.88
N ILE A 712 30.91 26.35 12.64
CA ILE A 712 30.12 25.56 13.61
C ILE A 712 30.84 24.26 13.98
N GLY A 713 31.32 23.52 12.97
CA GLY A 713 32.06 22.27 13.16
C GLY A 713 33.36 22.46 13.94
N SER A 714 34.06 23.59 13.75
CA SER A 714 35.29 23.91 14.48
C SER A 714 35.06 24.18 15.96
N ILE A 715 34.00 24.92 16.31
CA ILE A 715 33.60 25.18 17.70
C ILE A 715 33.22 23.86 18.38
N TYR A 716 32.38 23.05 17.72
CA TYR A 716 31.99 21.75 18.24
C TYR A 716 33.19 20.84 18.48
N SER A 717 34.07 20.72 17.47
CA SER A 717 35.30 19.93 17.57
C SER A 717 36.17 20.40 18.73
N LEU A 718 36.31 21.70 18.96
CA LEU A 718 37.06 22.25 20.09
C LEU A 718 36.49 21.80 21.45
N ILE A 719 35.17 21.84 21.61
CA ILE A 719 34.49 21.40 22.84
C ILE A 719 34.73 19.90 23.07
N LEU A 720 34.54 19.06 22.05
CA LEU A 720 34.73 17.62 22.16
C LEU A 720 36.20 17.25 22.48
N LYS A 721 37.17 17.91 21.82
CA LYS A 721 38.60 17.74 22.12
C LYS A 721 38.93 18.12 23.56
N THR A 722 38.32 19.19 24.08
CA THR A 722 38.48 19.59 25.48
C THR A 722 37.98 18.49 26.41
N CYS A 723 36.83 17.86 26.14
CA CYS A 723 36.34 16.72 26.91
C CYS A 723 37.30 15.52 26.88
N VAL A 724 37.85 15.17 25.71
CA VAL A 724 38.81 14.06 25.57
C VAL A 724 40.10 14.34 26.36
N VAL A 725 40.70 15.51 26.16
CA VAL A 725 41.98 15.86 26.81
C VAL A 725 41.80 15.97 28.32
N THR A 726 40.72 16.57 28.80
CA THR A 726 40.45 16.69 30.25
C THR A 726 40.20 15.33 30.91
N THR A 727 39.39 14.47 30.31
CA THR A 727 39.09 13.14 30.89
C THR A 727 40.29 12.19 30.84
N ALA A 728 41.08 12.23 29.76
CA ALA A 728 42.34 11.50 29.67
C ALA A 728 43.36 11.99 30.70
N SER A 729 43.49 13.31 30.85
CA SER A 729 44.38 13.93 31.84
C SER A 729 44.01 13.53 33.26
N HIS A 730 42.71 13.47 33.59
CA HIS A 730 42.24 12.97 34.89
C HIS A 730 42.52 11.48 35.11
N TYR A 731 42.50 10.65 34.06
CA TYR A 731 42.79 9.22 34.18
C TYR A 731 44.29 8.91 34.27
N ILE A 732 45.11 9.63 33.50
CA ILE A 732 46.57 9.43 33.46
C ILE A 732 47.22 9.99 34.74
N ASN A 733 46.79 11.17 35.20
CA ASN A 733 47.34 11.82 36.40
C ASN A 733 46.56 11.47 37.68
N ARG A 734 46.04 10.23 37.78
CA ARG A 734 45.27 9.78 38.93
C ARG A 734 46.15 9.41 40.13
N ASP A 735 45.66 9.64 41.35
CA ASP A 735 46.34 9.27 42.58
C ASP A 735 46.06 7.80 42.95
N ALA A 736 46.99 7.13 43.64
CA ALA A 736 46.93 5.70 43.97
C ALA A 736 45.73 5.25 44.85
N GLY A 737 44.92 6.20 45.37
CA GLY A 737 43.72 5.95 46.18
C GLY A 737 42.38 6.20 45.47
N ASP A 738 42.40 6.59 44.19
CA ASP A 738 41.19 6.77 43.39
C ASP A 738 40.65 5.44 42.88
N LYS A 739 39.32 5.30 42.80
CA LYS A 739 38.71 4.15 42.10
C LYS A 739 38.84 4.35 40.59
N ASP A 740 39.84 3.67 40.01
CA ASP A 740 40.21 3.72 38.58
C ASP A 740 39.06 3.53 37.59
N GLU A 741 38.03 2.77 37.96
CA GLU A 741 36.98 2.33 37.05
C GLU A 741 36.12 3.49 36.50
N GLY A 742 35.71 4.45 37.33
CA GLY A 742 34.89 5.57 36.88
C GLY A 742 35.61 6.54 35.94
N LEU A 743 36.90 6.81 36.23
CA LEU A 743 37.75 7.69 35.41
C LEU A 743 38.09 7.03 34.07
N TYR A 744 38.39 5.73 34.08
CA TYR A 744 38.65 4.95 32.88
C TYR A 744 37.44 4.90 31.94
N LEU A 745 36.24 4.63 32.46
CA LEU A 745 35.01 4.56 31.67
C LEU A 745 34.69 5.90 30.99
N ARG A 746 34.89 7.03 31.69
CA ARG A 746 34.72 8.37 31.09
C ARG A 746 35.71 8.60 29.96
N PHE A 747 37.00 8.36 30.19
CA PHE A 747 38.04 8.52 29.18
C PHE A 747 37.75 7.67 27.93
N LEU A 748 37.46 6.38 28.12
CA LEU A 748 37.14 5.47 27.03
C LEU A 748 35.88 5.91 26.27
N GLY A 749 34.85 6.38 26.99
CA GLY A 749 33.62 6.90 26.39
C GLY A 749 33.88 8.10 25.49
N TYR A 750 34.62 9.12 25.95
CA TYR A 750 34.94 10.29 25.14
C TYR A 750 35.88 9.98 23.97
N MET A 751 36.80 9.01 24.12
CA MET A 751 37.62 8.55 22.99
C MET A 751 36.78 7.88 21.90
N LEU A 752 35.83 7.01 22.27
CA LEU A 752 34.91 6.41 21.30
C LEU A 752 34.00 7.44 20.64
N PHE A 753 33.54 8.45 21.39
CA PHE A 753 32.78 9.56 20.83
C PHE A 753 33.61 10.34 19.80
N TYR A 754 34.87 10.64 20.11
CA TYR A 754 35.76 11.33 19.19
C TYR A 754 36.06 10.52 17.92
N VAL A 755 36.18 9.20 18.03
CA VAL A 755 36.32 8.31 16.86
C VAL A 755 35.05 8.30 16.01
N SER A 756 33.86 8.16 16.62
CA SER A 756 32.56 8.25 15.94
C SER A 756 32.50 9.49 15.04
N ASP A 757 32.77 10.64 15.64
CA ASP A 757 32.56 11.93 14.97
C ASP A 757 33.66 12.25 13.97
N SER A 758 34.88 11.75 14.19
CA SER A 758 35.94 11.82 13.18
C SER A 758 35.58 11.03 11.91
N VAL A 759 35.01 9.83 12.07
CA VAL A 759 34.56 9.00 10.94
C VAL A 759 33.33 9.62 10.26
N LEU A 760 32.40 10.18 11.03
CA LEU A 760 31.22 10.87 10.50
C LEU A 760 31.61 12.06 9.60
N ILE A 761 32.55 12.89 10.05
CA ILE A 761 33.02 14.05 9.27
C ILE A 761 33.80 13.60 8.02
N TRP A 762 34.59 12.53 8.12
CA TRP A 762 35.38 12.00 7.00
C TRP A 762 34.52 11.39 5.89
N ASP A 763 33.49 10.61 6.26
CA ASP A 763 32.56 9.99 5.31
C ASP A 763 31.65 11.02 4.61
N ASP A 764 31.27 12.09 5.32
CA ASP A 764 30.44 13.19 4.76
C ASP A 764 31.19 14.02 3.70
N THR A 765 32.51 14.15 3.80
CA THR A 765 33.26 15.18 3.06
C THR A 765 34.15 14.67 1.93
N ALA A 766 34.87 13.56 2.06
CA ALA A 766 35.97 13.25 1.15
C ALA A 766 36.00 11.81 0.58
N PHE A 767 35.72 10.78 1.38
CA PHE A 767 35.80 9.38 0.94
C PHE A 767 34.76 8.51 1.64
N LYS A 768 33.96 7.78 0.86
CA LYS A 768 33.01 6.80 1.41
C LYS A 768 33.75 5.70 2.15
N VAL A 769 33.66 5.69 3.47
CA VAL A 769 34.28 4.67 4.33
C VAL A 769 33.40 3.42 4.27
N PRO A 770 33.94 2.23 3.97
CA PRO A 770 33.15 1.02 4.00
C PRO A 770 32.65 0.80 5.44
N LEU A 771 31.35 0.54 5.58
CA LEU A 771 30.67 0.36 6.88
C LEU A 771 30.71 1.60 7.80
N ALA A 772 30.82 2.82 7.24
CA ALA A 772 30.87 4.08 8.00
C ALA A 772 29.79 4.17 9.09
N GLU A 773 28.50 4.00 8.72
CA GLU A 773 27.37 4.09 9.65
C GLU A 773 27.45 3.05 10.79
N LEU A 774 27.98 1.84 10.51
CA LEU A 774 28.16 0.82 11.55
C LEU A 774 29.25 1.25 12.54
N ILE A 775 30.36 1.79 12.06
CA ILE A 775 31.46 2.28 12.91
C ILE A 775 30.99 3.46 13.74
N ILE A 776 30.33 4.45 13.12
CA ILE A 776 29.81 5.65 13.77
C ILE A 776 28.84 5.26 14.87
N LEU A 777 27.79 4.49 14.57
CA LEU A 777 26.73 4.20 15.54
C LEU A 777 27.19 3.24 16.65
N SER A 778 28.03 2.25 16.34
CA SER A 778 28.57 1.34 17.37
C SER A 778 29.48 2.06 18.36
N THR A 779 30.36 2.95 17.88
CA THR A 779 31.24 3.75 18.74
C THR A 779 30.47 4.83 19.50
N TYR A 780 29.47 5.47 18.88
CA TYR A 780 28.58 6.44 19.52
C TYR A 780 27.75 5.87 20.66
N TYR A 781 27.02 4.76 20.44
CA TYR A 781 26.19 4.18 21.48
C TYR A 781 27.02 3.61 22.64
N ALA A 782 28.18 3.01 22.33
CA ALA A 782 29.13 2.60 23.35
C ALA A 782 29.64 3.81 24.16
N ALA A 783 29.96 4.92 23.48
CA ALA A 783 30.39 6.16 24.12
C ALA A 783 29.35 6.70 25.09
N GLN A 784 28.08 6.83 24.67
CA GLN A 784 26.99 7.37 25.49
C GLN A 784 26.77 6.55 26.78
N TYR A 785 26.77 5.23 26.67
CA TYR A 785 26.63 4.36 27.84
C TYR A 785 27.84 4.43 28.78
N LEU A 786 29.06 4.47 28.24
CA LEU A 786 30.29 4.58 29.05
C LEU A 786 30.40 5.95 29.76
N ILE A 787 30.02 7.03 29.08
CA ILE A 787 29.97 8.38 29.66
C ILE A 787 28.95 8.41 30.81
N LEU A 788 27.75 7.84 30.62
CA LEU A 788 26.74 7.70 31.68
C LEU A 788 27.30 6.94 32.89
N CYS A 789 27.84 5.74 32.68
CA CYS A 789 28.37 4.89 33.76
C CYS A 789 29.52 5.59 34.49
N GLY A 790 30.50 6.11 33.74
CA GLY A 790 31.64 6.82 34.29
C GLY A 790 31.22 8.08 35.06
N ASN A 791 30.19 8.80 34.60
CA ASN A 791 29.65 9.96 35.28
C ASN A 791 29.00 9.62 36.62
N ILE A 792 28.20 8.55 36.67
CA ILE A 792 27.57 8.04 37.89
C ILE A 792 28.64 7.56 38.89
N HIS A 793 29.57 6.70 38.45
CA HIS A 793 30.62 6.15 39.32
C HIS A 793 31.46 7.23 40.00
N THR A 794 31.92 8.22 39.23
CA THR A 794 32.77 9.28 39.77
C THR A 794 31.95 10.30 40.59
N GLY A 795 30.68 10.54 40.23
CA GLY A 795 29.80 11.45 40.98
C GLY A 795 29.40 10.92 42.36
N LEU A 796 29.25 9.60 42.51
CA LEU A 796 29.03 8.94 43.80
C LEU A 796 30.28 8.97 44.70
N TYR A 797 31.47 8.90 44.11
CA TYR A 797 32.73 8.93 44.85
C TYR A 797 33.03 10.32 45.44
N VAL A 798 32.72 11.41 44.72
CA VAL A 798 32.86 12.78 45.27
C VAL A 798 31.98 12.98 46.50
N LYS A 799 30.74 12.47 46.47
CA LYS A 799 29.83 12.51 47.62
C LYS A 799 30.41 11.82 48.86
N SER A 800 31.18 10.74 48.70
CA SER A 800 31.80 10.03 49.83
C SER A 800 33.01 10.73 50.46
N LYS A 801 33.56 11.78 49.83
CA LYS A 801 34.64 12.61 50.41
C LYS A 801 34.12 13.91 51.06
N GLU A 802 32.89 14.32 50.73
CA GLU A 802 32.24 15.53 51.26
C GLU A 802 31.32 15.25 52.47
N THR A 803 31.06 13.97 52.78
CA THR A 803 30.40 13.48 54.01
C THR A 803 31.42 12.81 54.91
#